data_AF-A0AAP0G086-F1
#
_entry.id   AF-A0AAP0G086-F1
#
_cell.length_a   1.000
_cell.length_b   1.000
_cell.length_c   1.000
_cell.angle_alpha   90.00
_cell.angle_beta   90.00
_cell.angle_gamma   90.00
#
_symmetry.space_group_name_H-M   'P 1'
#
loop_
_entity.id
_entity.type
_entity.pdbx_description
1 polymer ?
#
loop_
_entity_poly.entity_id
_entity_poly.type
_entity_poly.pdbx_seq_one_letter_code
_entity_poly.pdbx_strand_id
1 'polypeptide(L)'
;MESIQAGSEREKTATSSPIAVVCNFWKEFNLEKERSGLDEEGLKIAENQEVSQKNRRKLAENTRDFKKASSGEKLNLFNSLLKGYQEEVDNLTKRAKFGENTFLNIYQKLYEAPDPYPALASIAEQEQRQSELESENRKMKLELEEFRTEATHLKNQQATIRRLEERNRQLEQQMEDKVREIVEIRQRSLAEENQKTLEVLKEREQLLQEQLRQAKESVMNMQRIHEFAQSQLFELRAQSEEERAAKQAELNLLMDEVERAQTRLQSIEREKGVLRSQLQSVNEESLSKQGDHWDSSDVLQSSLNAKEKMISDLNMELHQMEITLSKEREQQMSEIRKLNALLIEKDTALMEIKKELQERPTVKVIEDLRKQIKILQAVGYNSIESEDWELATDGEEMSKLETLLLDKNKKMEHELTQLKVKISEKSSLLEVSESKIGELIAKVNEQQKLISKLEDDILKGYNSSEWKGSLLNDWDMNDMGTNETSEGTDQRYVSTDQDQSSMLKVICNQRDRFRTRLREAEEEVKLLKEKISLLMDELEKTKADNVKLYGKIRYVQDYSHEKLISRGPKKYAEDIESGFGSDVESKYKKIYEDDINPFAAFSKKERDQRYRELGIRDKITLTSGRFLLGNKYARTFIFFYSIGLHLLVFACLYRMSALSYIRERNGEEFLTLDALEYLTVAWRREQLIALVLMSMTWKLRWDAQCALSSVDYIMLSFEESRVIDLSSTGKLIAELRVLRILSLGYVQL
;
A
#
# COMPACT_ATOMS: atom_id res chain seq x y z
N MET A 1 -14.20 -20.44 34.77
CA MET A 1 -14.09 -19.21 35.60
C MET A 1 -15.29 -19.23 36.54
N GLU A 2 -15.17 -19.82 37.74
CA GLU A 2 -16.38 -20.16 38.52
C GLU A 2 -16.19 -20.25 40.05
N SER A 3 -15.00 -19.93 40.57
CA SER A 3 -14.62 -20.17 41.98
C SER A 3 -14.31 -18.91 42.80
N ILE A 4 -14.30 -17.72 42.19
CA ILE A 4 -13.80 -16.48 42.83
C ILE A 4 -14.93 -15.66 43.48
N GLN A 5 -16.17 -15.81 43.02
CA GLN A 5 -17.26 -14.88 43.34
C GLN A 5 -17.83 -15.03 44.77
N ALA A 6 -17.61 -16.17 45.42
CA ALA A 6 -18.13 -16.48 46.76
C ALA A 6 -17.44 -15.70 47.92
N GLY A 7 -16.34 -14.99 47.67
CA GLY A 7 -15.61 -14.25 48.70
C GLY A 7 -16.16 -12.85 49.01
N SER A 8 -16.82 -12.20 48.05
CA SER A 8 -16.99 -10.74 48.05
C SER A 8 -18.15 -10.19 48.91
N GLU A 9 -19.05 -11.05 49.41
CA GLU A 9 -20.29 -10.57 50.06
C GLU A 9 -20.22 -10.49 51.59
N ARG A 10 -19.21 -11.10 52.23
CA ARG A 10 -19.07 -11.12 53.70
C ARG A 10 -18.39 -9.90 54.32
N GLU A 11 -17.73 -9.05 53.53
CA GLU A 11 -17.01 -7.86 54.05
C GLU A 11 -17.89 -6.58 54.13
N LYS A 12 -19.20 -6.68 53.86
CA LYS A 12 -20.10 -5.51 53.79
C LYS A 12 -20.81 -5.11 55.10
N THR A 13 -20.70 -5.90 56.17
CA THR A 13 -21.18 -5.50 57.50
C THR A 13 -20.09 -4.74 58.24
N ALA A 14 -20.17 -3.40 58.26
CA ALA A 14 -19.24 -2.52 58.96
C ALA A 14 -19.43 -2.54 60.49
N THR A 15 -19.34 -3.72 61.11
CA THR A 15 -19.13 -3.85 62.56
C THR A 15 -17.73 -3.33 62.89
N SER A 16 -17.65 -2.12 63.44
CA SER A 16 -16.41 -1.56 64.01
C SER A 16 -15.74 -2.58 64.94
N SER A 17 -14.41 -2.71 64.88
CA SER A 17 -13.63 -3.64 65.71
C SER A 17 -14.10 -3.59 67.18
N PRO A 18 -14.22 -4.74 67.88
CA PRO A 18 -14.51 -4.77 69.31
C PRO A 18 -13.56 -3.88 70.13
N ILE A 19 -12.29 -3.77 69.70
CA ILE A 19 -11.29 -2.89 70.32
C ILE A 19 -11.67 -1.42 70.09
N ALA A 20 -12.05 -1.04 68.87
CA ALA A 20 -12.50 0.32 68.56
C ALA A 20 -13.78 0.71 69.33
N VAL A 21 -14.74 -0.20 69.50
CA VAL A 21 -15.96 0.03 70.30
C VAL A 21 -15.60 0.29 71.76
N VAL A 22 -14.78 -0.57 72.37
CA VAL A 22 -14.37 -0.42 73.78
C VAL A 22 -13.47 0.80 73.98
N CYS A 23 -12.60 1.11 73.02
CA CYS A 23 -11.76 2.30 73.02
C CYS A 23 -12.60 3.60 72.99
N ASN A 24 -13.63 3.67 72.14
CA ASN A 24 -14.53 4.82 72.08
C ASN A 24 -15.35 4.96 73.37
N PHE A 25 -15.83 3.85 73.95
CA PHE A 25 -16.54 3.89 75.24
C PHE A 25 -15.68 4.51 76.36
N TRP A 26 -14.43 4.07 76.53
CA TRP A 26 -13.56 4.63 77.57
C TRP A 26 -13.15 6.09 77.30
N LYS A 27 -13.03 6.48 76.02
CA LYS A 27 -12.82 7.88 75.61
C LYS A 27 -13.97 8.80 76.01
N GLU A 28 -15.20 8.35 75.81
CA GLU A 28 -16.42 9.10 76.14
C GLU A 28 -16.70 9.10 77.65
N PHE A 29 -16.44 7.97 78.32
CA PHE A 29 -16.55 7.83 79.77
C PHE A 29 -15.59 8.77 80.52
N ASN A 30 -14.36 8.96 80.01
CA ASN A 30 -13.36 9.90 80.53
C ASN A 30 -13.16 9.75 82.06
N LEU A 31 -12.47 8.67 82.45
CA LEU A 31 -12.27 8.28 83.85
C LEU A 31 -11.76 9.42 84.75
N GLU A 32 -10.88 10.29 84.24
CA GLU A 32 -10.32 11.40 85.02
C GLU A 32 -11.37 12.49 85.35
N LYS A 33 -12.29 12.77 84.43
CA LYS A 33 -13.43 13.65 84.69
C LYS A 33 -14.36 13.04 85.74
N GLU A 34 -14.70 11.76 85.61
CA GLU A 34 -15.62 11.10 86.55
C GLU A 34 -15.01 10.91 87.95
N ARG A 35 -13.68 10.69 88.06
CA ARG A 35 -12.95 10.78 89.34
C ARG A 35 -13.18 12.14 90.02
N SER A 36 -13.01 13.25 89.30
CA SER A 36 -13.19 14.59 89.87
C SER A 36 -14.64 14.88 90.31
N GLY A 37 -15.64 14.29 89.64
CA GLY A 37 -17.04 14.34 90.09
C GLY A 37 -17.31 13.50 91.34
N LEU A 38 -16.65 12.34 91.45
CA LEU A 38 -16.73 11.48 92.64
C LEU A 38 -15.97 12.07 93.84
N ASP A 39 -14.91 12.85 93.63
CA ASP A 39 -14.27 13.68 94.67
C ASP A 39 -15.25 14.71 95.23
N GLU A 40 -15.94 15.45 94.36
CA GLU A 40 -16.93 16.46 94.77
C GLU A 40 -18.08 15.82 95.56
N GLU A 41 -18.57 14.66 95.13
CA GLU A 41 -19.63 13.95 95.84
C GLU A 41 -19.13 13.29 97.15
N GLY A 42 -17.88 12.80 97.19
CA GLY A 42 -17.24 12.33 98.42
C GLY A 42 -17.10 13.44 99.48
N LEU A 43 -16.76 14.66 99.05
CA LEU A 43 -16.72 15.84 99.92
C LEU A 43 -18.12 16.23 100.41
N LYS A 44 -19.16 16.21 99.55
CA LYS A 44 -20.55 16.44 99.97
C LYS A 44 -21.07 15.35 100.92
N ILE A 45 -20.64 14.10 100.77
CA ILE A 45 -20.97 13.03 101.71
C ILE A 45 -20.38 13.34 103.10
N ALA A 46 -19.13 13.81 103.17
CA ALA A 46 -18.52 14.26 104.42
C ALA A 46 -19.23 15.49 105.03
N GLU A 47 -19.62 16.48 104.22
CA GLU A 47 -20.40 17.64 104.68
C GLU A 47 -21.79 17.21 105.20
N ASN A 48 -22.50 16.33 104.48
CA ASN A 48 -23.79 15.81 104.90
C ASN A 48 -23.67 14.97 106.20
N GLN A 49 -22.56 14.29 106.42
CA GLN A 49 -22.26 13.63 107.70
C GLN A 49 -22.13 14.67 108.84
N GLU A 50 -21.52 15.83 108.59
CA GLU A 50 -21.45 16.95 109.54
C GLU A 50 -22.84 17.60 109.76
N VAL A 51 -23.66 17.76 108.72
CA VAL A 51 -25.03 18.28 108.80
C VAL A 51 -25.96 17.32 109.56
N SER A 52 -25.77 16.01 109.42
CA SER A 52 -26.43 14.99 110.24
C SER A 52 -26.07 15.16 111.74
N GLN A 53 -24.79 15.41 112.05
CA GLN A 53 -24.37 15.76 113.41
C GLN A 53 -24.98 17.08 113.92
N LYS A 54 -25.18 18.09 113.04
CA LYS A 54 -25.87 19.34 113.39
C LYS A 54 -27.36 19.11 113.68
N ASN A 55 -28.06 18.30 112.89
CA ASN A 55 -29.48 17.98 113.12
C ASN A 55 -29.69 17.09 114.36
N ARG A 56 -28.73 16.24 114.73
CA ARG A 56 -28.71 15.55 116.04
C ARG A 56 -28.73 16.54 117.22
N ARG A 57 -28.12 17.72 117.09
CA ARG A 57 -28.19 18.79 118.11
C ARG A 57 -29.60 19.41 118.19
N LYS A 58 -30.31 19.58 117.07
CA LYS A 58 -31.71 20.04 117.06
C LYS A 58 -32.67 19.03 117.72
N LEU A 59 -32.41 17.73 117.62
CA LEU A 59 -33.12 16.72 118.43
C LEU A 59 -32.95 17.02 119.93
N ALA A 60 -31.73 17.30 120.41
CA ALA A 60 -31.51 17.68 121.81
C ALA A 60 -32.26 18.97 122.21
N GLU A 61 -32.48 19.90 121.28
CA GLU A 61 -33.32 21.09 121.49
C GLU A 61 -34.82 20.77 121.56
N ASN A 62 -35.34 19.96 120.64
CA ASN A 62 -36.73 19.48 120.73
C ASN A 62 -36.97 18.69 122.04
N THR A 63 -35.95 18.02 122.58
CA THR A 63 -35.97 17.40 123.92
C THR A 63 -36.00 18.44 125.05
N ARG A 64 -35.24 19.54 124.92
CA ARG A 64 -35.29 20.69 125.84
C ARG A 64 -36.68 21.35 125.86
N ASP A 65 -37.36 21.38 124.71
CA ASP A 65 -38.65 22.06 124.58
C ASP A 65 -39.82 21.14 124.99
N PHE A 66 -39.73 19.82 124.78
CA PHE A 66 -40.50 18.82 125.53
C PHE A 66 -40.36 19.01 127.06
N LYS A 67 -39.15 19.33 127.54
CA LYS A 67 -38.86 19.65 128.95
C LYS A 67 -39.63 20.89 129.46
N LYS A 68 -40.16 21.76 128.60
CA LYS A 68 -40.94 22.97 128.97
C LYS A 68 -42.45 22.74 129.10
N ALA A 69 -43.03 21.72 128.45
CA ALA A 69 -44.48 21.48 128.39
C ALA A 69 -45.14 21.23 129.76
N SER A 70 -46.48 21.22 129.86
CA SER A 70 -47.16 21.00 131.14
C SER A 70 -47.07 19.54 131.62
N SER A 71 -47.37 19.30 132.89
CA SER A 71 -47.26 17.98 133.54
C SER A 71 -48.22 16.92 132.97
N GLY A 72 -49.40 17.31 132.48
CA GLY A 72 -50.33 16.38 131.82
C GLY A 72 -49.89 15.99 130.39
N GLU A 73 -49.34 16.94 129.64
CA GLU A 73 -48.93 16.74 128.24
C GLU A 73 -47.61 15.94 128.14
N LYS A 74 -46.68 16.19 129.07
CA LYS A 74 -45.38 15.51 129.13
C LYS A 74 -45.50 13.99 129.18
N LEU A 75 -46.41 13.44 129.97
CA LEU A 75 -46.57 11.99 130.11
C LEU A 75 -46.98 11.31 128.79
N ASN A 76 -47.85 11.96 128.02
CA ASN A 76 -48.35 11.43 126.75
C ASN A 76 -47.27 11.48 125.64
N LEU A 77 -46.41 12.50 125.66
CA LEU A 77 -45.37 12.69 124.64
C LEU A 77 -44.06 11.92 124.94
N PHE A 78 -43.77 11.59 126.20
CA PHE A 78 -42.45 11.10 126.64
C PHE A 78 -41.98 9.82 125.94
N ASN A 79 -42.80 8.75 125.98
CA ASN A 79 -42.39 7.43 125.48
C ASN A 79 -42.24 7.40 123.95
N SER A 80 -43.10 8.14 123.23
CA SER A 80 -43.01 8.30 121.77
C SER A 80 -41.73 9.05 121.39
N LEU A 81 -41.44 10.17 122.08
CA LEU A 81 -40.23 10.96 121.85
C LEU A 81 -38.97 10.14 122.13
N LEU A 82 -38.87 9.51 123.30
CA LEU A 82 -37.68 8.78 123.72
C LEU A 82 -37.34 7.62 122.78
N LYS A 83 -38.34 6.83 122.38
CA LYS A 83 -38.13 5.67 121.51
C LYS A 83 -37.82 6.07 120.06
N GLY A 84 -38.56 7.05 119.51
CA GLY A 84 -38.31 7.57 118.17
C GLY A 84 -36.92 8.19 118.02
N TYR A 85 -36.40 8.82 119.07
CA TYR A 85 -35.04 9.36 119.09
C TYR A 85 -33.95 8.29 119.01
N GLN A 86 -34.19 7.11 119.57
CA GLN A 86 -33.16 6.08 119.68
C GLN A 86 -33.14 5.18 118.44
N GLU A 87 -34.29 4.70 117.98
CA GLU A 87 -34.36 3.85 116.78
C GLU A 87 -33.99 4.62 115.50
N GLU A 88 -34.41 5.88 115.34
CA GLU A 88 -34.05 6.67 114.16
C GLU A 88 -32.56 7.04 114.12
N VAL A 89 -31.98 7.45 115.26
CA VAL A 89 -30.54 7.78 115.32
C VAL A 89 -29.66 6.57 115.05
N ASP A 90 -29.99 5.40 115.59
CA ASP A 90 -29.21 4.17 115.35
C ASP A 90 -29.37 3.65 113.92
N ASN A 91 -30.58 3.67 113.36
CA ASN A 91 -30.83 3.19 112.00
C ASN A 91 -30.25 4.14 110.94
N LEU A 92 -30.38 5.46 111.11
CA LEU A 92 -29.66 6.44 110.28
C LEU A 92 -28.15 6.26 110.38
N THR A 93 -27.60 6.13 111.60
CA THR A 93 -26.14 6.01 111.79
C THR A 93 -25.60 4.72 111.17
N LYS A 94 -26.34 3.60 111.23
CA LYS A 94 -25.95 2.33 110.58
C LYS A 94 -26.07 2.42 109.06
N ARG A 95 -27.19 2.93 108.53
CA ARG A 95 -27.42 3.01 107.07
C ARG A 95 -26.49 4.01 106.39
N ALA A 96 -26.25 5.17 107.00
CA ALA A 96 -25.30 6.16 106.51
C ALA A 96 -23.89 5.57 106.47
N LYS A 97 -23.37 5.06 107.60
CA LYS A 97 -22.02 4.45 107.65
C LYS A 97 -21.86 3.29 106.68
N PHE A 98 -22.88 2.46 106.46
CA PHE A 98 -22.81 1.38 105.47
C PHE A 98 -22.68 1.95 104.05
N GLY A 99 -23.55 2.88 103.64
CA GLY A 99 -23.48 3.53 102.33
C GLY A 99 -22.17 4.30 102.10
N GLU A 100 -21.73 5.07 103.10
CA GLU A 100 -20.48 5.83 103.11
C GLU A 100 -19.26 4.92 102.91
N ASN A 101 -19.14 3.82 103.69
CA ASN A 101 -18.01 2.89 103.56
C ASN A 101 -18.06 2.08 102.25
N THR A 102 -19.25 1.75 101.75
CA THR A 102 -19.40 1.08 100.44
C THR A 102 -19.01 2.01 99.29
N PHE A 103 -19.45 3.28 99.33
CA PHE A 103 -19.07 4.30 98.35
C PHE A 103 -17.56 4.52 98.35
N LEU A 104 -16.95 4.80 99.50
CA LEU A 104 -15.51 5.07 99.60
C LEU A 104 -14.64 3.88 99.15
N ASN A 105 -15.07 2.64 99.40
CA ASN A 105 -14.38 1.42 98.95
C ASN A 105 -14.42 1.25 97.42
N ILE A 106 -15.53 1.61 96.77
CA ILE A 106 -15.65 1.60 95.30
C ILE A 106 -14.88 2.77 94.69
N TYR A 107 -15.05 3.97 95.26
CA TYR A 107 -14.36 5.19 94.83
C TYR A 107 -12.84 5.04 94.89
N GLN A 108 -12.26 4.59 96.01
CA GLN A 108 -10.82 4.37 96.14
C GLN A 108 -10.29 3.44 95.03
N LYS A 109 -10.98 2.33 94.76
CA LYS A 109 -10.57 1.38 93.71
C LYS A 109 -10.65 1.97 92.30
N LEU A 110 -11.63 2.84 92.03
CA LEU A 110 -11.79 3.51 90.74
C LEU A 110 -10.80 4.67 90.56
N TYR A 111 -10.39 5.30 91.66
CA TYR A 111 -9.35 6.32 91.70
C TYR A 111 -7.93 5.72 91.54
N GLU A 112 -7.67 4.56 92.16
CA GLU A 112 -6.40 3.83 92.02
C GLU A 112 -6.26 3.08 90.69
N ALA A 113 -7.36 2.67 90.04
CA ALA A 113 -7.33 1.95 88.76
C ALA A 113 -6.85 2.88 87.62
N PRO A 114 -5.76 2.55 86.88
CA PRO A 114 -5.25 3.38 85.80
C PRO A 114 -6.22 3.45 84.61
N ASP A 115 -6.24 4.58 83.90
CA ASP A 115 -7.07 4.78 82.72
C ASP A 115 -6.69 3.79 81.59
N PRO A 116 -7.63 2.94 81.12
CA PRO A 116 -7.37 2.01 80.02
C PRO A 116 -7.37 2.68 78.65
N TYR A 117 -7.91 3.89 78.49
CA TYR A 117 -8.08 4.53 77.18
C TYR A 117 -6.77 4.69 76.38
N PRO A 118 -5.64 5.17 76.95
CA PRO A 118 -4.39 5.33 76.19
C PRO A 118 -3.83 4.00 75.65
N ALA A 119 -4.00 2.91 76.41
CA ALA A 119 -3.58 1.58 75.98
C ALA A 119 -4.49 1.05 74.86
N LEU A 120 -5.82 1.20 75.01
CA LEU A 120 -6.80 0.82 74.00
C LEU A 120 -6.63 1.60 72.70
N ALA A 121 -6.31 2.90 72.78
CA ALA A 121 -6.03 3.74 71.62
C ALA A 121 -4.78 3.26 70.87
N SER A 122 -3.69 2.96 71.58
CA SER A 122 -2.48 2.40 70.96
C SER A 122 -2.72 1.03 70.32
N ILE A 123 -3.61 0.20 70.86
CA ILE A 123 -3.95 -1.09 70.27
C ILE A 123 -4.84 -0.90 69.04
N ALA A 124 -5.83 -0.01 69.08
CA ALA A 124 -6.67 0.32 67.93
C ALA A 124 -5.87 0.89 66.74
N GLU A 125 -4.88 1.76 67.01
CA GLU A 125 -3.95 2.23 65.97
C GLU A 125 -3.08 1.10 65.40
N GLN A 126 -2.64 0.14 66.22
CA GLN A 126 -1.86 -1.02 65.75
C GLN A 126 -2.72 -1.97 64.92
N GLU A 127 -3.97 -2.22 65.32
CA GLU A 127 -4.94 -3.02 64.55
C GLU A 127 -5.24 -2.37 63.19
N GLN A 128 -5.45 -1.06 63.14
CA GLN A 128 -5.63 -0.33 61.88
C GLN A 128 -4.39 -0.46 60.97
N ARG A 129 -3.19 -0.18 61.49
CA ARG A 129 -1.95 -0.29 60.69
C ARG A 129 -1.69 -1.73 60.23
N GLN A 130 -2.04 -2.73 61.04
CA GLN A 130 -1.97 -4.14 60.62
C GLN A 130 -2.96 -4.42 59.48
N SER A 131 -4.20 -3.95 59.57
CA SER A 131 -5.21 -4.10 58.51
C SER A 131 -4.77 -3.44 57.19
N GLU A 132 -4.20 -2.24 57.27
CA GLU A 132 -3.63 -1.51 56.13
C GLU A 132 -2.49 -2.30 55.47
N LEU A 133 -1.50 -2.76 56.27
CA LEU A 133 -0.38 -3.58 55.81
C LEU A 133 -0.82 -4.95 55.27
N GLU A 134 -1.83 -5.60 55.85
CA GLU A 134 -2.41 -6.83 55.30
C GLU A 134 -3.08 -6.57 53.95
N SER A 135 -3.78 -5.44 53.78
CA SER A 135 -4.38 -5.05 52.50
C SER A 135 -3.32 -4.79 51.42
N GLU A 136 -2.20 -4.16 51.78
CA GLU A 136 -1.07 -3.91 50.89
C GLU A 136 -0.36 -5.22 50.53
N ASN A 137 -0.15 -6.10 51.50
CA ASN A 137 0.45 -7.41 51.29
C ASN A 137 -0.43 -8.31 50.39
N ARG A 138 -1.76 -8.21 50.47
CA ARG A 138 -2.70 -8.85 49.53
C ARG A 138 -2.57 -8.27 48.11
N LYS A 139 -2.50 -6.94 47.95
CA LYS A 139 -2.31 -6.28 46.64
C LYS A 139 -0.99 -6.68 45.98
N MET A 140 0.13 -6.57 46.70
CA MET A 140 1.45 -6.99 46.20
C MET A 140 1.50 -8.47 45.81
N LYS A 141 0.75 -9.35 46.50
CA LYS A 141 0.63 -10.78 46.10
C LYS A 141 -0.13 -10.96 44.78
N LEU A 142 -1.21 -10.21 44.57
CA LEU A 142 -1.96 -10.22 43.31
C LEU A 142 -1.10 -9.68 42.15
N GLU A 143 -0.45 -8.53 42.33
CA GLU A 143 0.48 -7.95 41.35
C GLU A 143 1.62 -8.95 40.98
N LEU A 144 2.21 -9.61 41.98
CA LEU A 144 3.22 -10.66 41.75
C LEU A 144 2.68 -11.91 41.05
N GLU A 145 1.39 -12.23 41.19
CA GLU A 145 0.76 -13.33 40.45
C GLU A 145 0.43 -12.91 39.01
N GLU A 146 -0.09 -11.70 38.81
CA GLU A 146 -0.29 -11.10 37.48
C GLU A 146 1.01 -11.05 36.69
N PHE A 147 2.10 -10.47 37.24
CA PHE A 147 3.42 -10.46 36.60
C PHE A 147 3.98 -11.87 36.31
N ARG A 148 3.66 -12.87 37.15
CA ARG A 148 4.03 -14.27 36.86
C ARG A 148 3.25 -14.83 35.67
N THR A 149 1.94 -14.58 35.59
CA THR A 149 1.14 -15.02 34.44
C THR A 149 1.61 -14.32 33.16
N GLU A 150 1.86 -13.01 33.19
CA GLU A 150 2.41 -12.26 32.05
C GLU A 150 3.78 -12.80 31.63
N ALA A 151 4.69 -13.07 32.57
CA ALA A 151 6.00 -13.66 32.26
C ALA A 151 5.88 -15.04 31.57
N THR A 152 4.91 -15.87 31.97
CA THR A 152 4.64 -17.14 31.25
C THR A 152 4.03 -16.93 29.87
N HIS A 153 3.15 -15.95 29.71
CA HIS A 153 2.56 -15.59 28.42
C HIS A 153 3.63 -15.04 27.45
N LEU A 154 4.49 -14.13 27.89
CA LEU A 154 5.64 -13.61 27.14
C LEU A 154 6.61 -14.73 26.73
N LYS A 155 6.89 -15.69 27.63
CA LYS A 155 7.71 -16.88 27.31
C LYS A 155 7.07 -17.74 26.21
N ASN A 156 5.74 -17.91 26.23
CA ASN A 156 5.00 -18.63 25.19
C ASN A 156 4.97 -17.86 23.86
N GLN A 157 4.82 -16.53 23.89
CA GLN A 157 4.95 -15.68 22.71
C GLN A 157 6.36 -15.78 22.10
N GLN A 158 7.42 -15.70 22.90
CA GLN A 158 8.80 -15.84 22.45
C GLN A 158 9.07 -17.20 21.78
N ALA A 159 8.44 -18.27 22.27
CA ALA A 159 8.52 -19.59 21.64
C ALA A 159 7.78 -19.66 20.29
N THR A 160 6.68 -18.92 20.14
CA THR A 160 5.96 -18.79 18.86
C THR A 160 6.72 -17.90 17.87
N ILE A 161 7.28 -16.77 18.32
CA ILE A 161 8.15 -15.89 17.52
C ILE A 161 9.30 -16.70 16.92
N ARG A 162 10.03 -17.49 17.72
CA ARG A 162 11.12 -18.35 17.23
C ARG A 162 10.70 -19.37 16.18
N ARG A 163 9.47 -19.92 16.27
CA ARG A 163 8.93 -20.83 15.23
C ARG A 163 8.59 -20.08 13.94
N LEU A 164 8.16 -18.82 14.03
CA LEU A 164 7.87 -17.98 12.87
C LEU A 164 9.16 -17.46 12.21
N GLU A 165 10.15 -17.06 12.99
CA GLU A 165 11.50 -16.68 12.53
C GLU A 165 12.15 -17.84 11.75
N GLU A 166 12.17 -19.05 12.33
CA GLU A 166 12.73 -20.24 11.69
C GLU A 166 11.93 -20.64 10.43
N ARG A 167 10.59 -20.58 10.46
CA ARG A 167 9.77 -20.82 9.26
C ARG A 167 10.03 -19.80 8.15
N ASN A 168 10.19 -18.53 8.51
CA ASN A 168 10.48 -17.47 7.54
C ASN A 168 11.87 -17.67 6.91
N ARG A 169 12.88 -17.98 7.73
CA ARG A 169 14.24 -18.34 7.26
C ARG A 169 14.23 -19.54 6.32
N GLN A 170 13.42 -20.56 6.60
CA GLN A 170 13.27 -21.73 5.71
C GLN A 170 12.60 -21.36 4.38
N LEU A 171 11.64 -20.43 4.37
CA LEU A 171 11.01 -19.93 3.14
C LEU A 171 11.97 -19.02 2.34
N GLU A 172 12.75 -18.19 3.02
CA GLU A 172 13.81 -17.37 2.43
C GLU A 172 14.88 -18.25 1.76
N GLN A 173 15.36 -19.28 2.45
CA GLN A 173 16.31 -20.24 1.87
C GLN A 173 15.71 -21.00 0.68
N GLN A 174 14.47 -21.52 0.79
CA GLN A 174 13.79 -22.18 -0.34
C GLN A 174 13.57 -21.23 -1.54
N MET A 175 13.46 -19.92 -1.30
CA MET A 175 13.38 -18.94 -2.37
C MET A 175 14.77 -18.66 -2.97
N GLU A 176 15.82 -18.51 -2.15
CA GLU A 176 17.20 -18.34 -2.63
C GLU A 176 17.65 -19.54 -3.48
N ASP A 177 17.38 -20.77 -3.03
CA ASP A 177 17.78 -21.98 -3.75
C ASP A 177 17.00 -22.14 -5.08
N LYS A 178 15.71 -21.76 -5.13
CA LYS A 178 14.95 -21.69 -6.40
C LYS A 178 15.46 -20.59 -7.33
N VAL A 179 15.85 -19.43 -6.80
CA VAL A 179 16.47 -18.38 -7.62
C VAL A 179 17.83 -18.84 -8.15
N ARG A 180 18.63 -19.53 -7.34
CA ARG A 180 19.91 -20.15 -7.73
C ARG A 180 19.70 -21.15 -8.87
N GLU A 181 18.75 -22.08 -8.72
CA GLU A 181 18.39 -23.08 -9.74
C GLU A 181 17.93 -22.42 -11.05
N ILE A 182 17.02 -21.44 -11.00
CA ILE A 182 16.54 -20.71 -12.18
C ILE A 182 17.67 -19.94 -12.87
N VAL A 183 18.57 -19.31 -12.11
CA VAL A 183 19.74 -18.59 -12.64
C VAL A 183 20.72 -19.57 -13.30
N GLU A 184 21.00 -20.71 -12.68
CA GLU A 184 21.87 -21.74 -13.28
C GLU A 184 21.26 -22.32 -14.56
N ILE A 185 19.98 -22.68 -14.57
CA ILE A 185 19.28 -23.16 -15.78
C ILE A 185 19.34 -22.11 -16.89
N ARG A 186 19.11 -20.83 -16.56
CA ARG A 186 19.17 -19.75 -17.55
C ARG A 186 20.60 -19.49 -18.04
N GLN A 187 21.62 -19.64 -17.18
CA GLN A 187 23.02 -19.51 -17.55
C GLN A 187 23.48 -20.65 -18.46
N ARG A 188 23.06 -21.90 -18.20
CA ARG A 188 23.32 -23.05 -19.07
C ARG A 188 22.64 -22.87 -20.44
N SER A 189 21.34 -22.55 -20.45
CA SER A 189 20.57 -22.26 -21.67
C SER A 189 21.19 -21.15 -22.53
N LEU A 190 21.67 -20.06 -21.91
CA LEU A 190 22.34 -18.97 -22.63
C LEU A 190 23.76 -19.34 -23.08
N ALA A 191 24.47 -20.22 -22.38
CA ALA A 191 25.74 -20.78 -22.84
C ALA A 191 25.54 -21.70 -24.06
N GLU A 192 24.48 -22.53 -24.07
CA GLU A 192 24.11 -23.38 -25.21
C GLU A 192 23.66 -22.56 -26.43
N GLU A 193 22.89 -21.49 -26.23
CA GLU A 193 22.49 -20.56 -27.30
C GLU A 193 23.71 -19.83 -27.90
N ASN A 194 24.63 -19.37 -27.06
CA ASN A 194 25.90 -18.78 -27.50
C ASN A 194 26.81 -19.79 -28.22
N GLN A 195 26.84 -21.05 -27.78
CA GLN A 195 27.62 -22.11 -28.45
C GLN A 195 27.06 -22.41 -29.84
N LYS A 196 25.73 -22.65 -29.95
CA LYS A 196 25.06 -22.93 -31.23
C LYS A 196 25.21 -21.79 -32.23
N THR A 197 25.03 -20.54 -31.79
CA THR A 197 25.23 -19.36 -32.67
C THR A 197 26.69 -19.21 -33.10
N LEU A 198 27.66 -19.51 -32.23
CA LEU A 198 29.08 -19.53 -32.57
C LEU A 198 29.47 -20.67 -33.53
N GLU A 199 28.80 -21.82 -33.47
CA GLU A 199 28.94 -22.93 -34.42
C GLU A 199 28.37 -22.57 -35.80
N VAL A 200 27.14 -22.07 -35.88
CA VAL A 200 26.54 -21.59 -37.14
C VAL A 200 27.37 -20.46 -37.78
N LEU A 201 27.95 -19.56 -36.98
CA LEU A 201 28.85 -18.53 -37.49
C LEU A 201 30.15 -19.11 -38.06
N LYS A 202 30.72 -20.16 -37.46
CA LYS A 202 31.92 -20.86 -38.00
C LYS A 202 31.61 -21.60 -39.30
N GLU A 203 30.48 -22.32 -39.38
CA GLU A 203 30.07 -23.02 -40.60
C GLU A 203 29.84 -22.02 -41.75
N ARG A 204 29.18 -20.90 -41.45
CA ARG A 204 29.02 -19.79 -42.40
C ARG A 204 30.37 -19.17 -42.81
N GLU A 205 31.30 -19.02 -41.88
CA GLU A 205 32.65 -18.53 -42.20
C GLU A 205 33.38 -19.51 -43.14
N GLN A 206 33.36 -20.81 -42.84
CA GLN A 206 33.97 -21.85 -43.68
C GLN A 206 33.35 -21.88 -45.10
N LEU A 207 32.02 -21.77 -45.21
CA LEU A 207 31.34 -21.69 -46.49
C LEU A 207 31.75 -20.44 -47.31
N LEU A 208 31.88 -19.29 -46.65
CA LEU A 208 32.35 -18.05 -47.29
C LEU A 208 33.84 -18.12 -47.67
N GLN A 209 34.68 -18.76 -46.85
CA GLN A 209 36.09 -19.01 -47.17
C GLN A 209 36.23 -19.94 -48.39
N GLU A 210 35.41 -20.99 -48.49
CA GLU A 210 35.41 -21.91 -49.64
C GLU A 210 34.85 -21.25 -50.91
N GLN A 211 33.76 -20.48 -50.82
CA GLN A 211 33.27 -19.66 -51.95
C GLN A 211 34.34 -18.66 -52.43
N LEU A 212 35.06 -18.02 -51.50
CA LEU A 212 36.18 -17.13 -51.82
C LEU A 212 37.35 -17.88 -52.46
N ARG A 213 37.62 -19.14 -52.05
CA ARG A 213 38.64 -20.00 -52.65
C ARG A 213 38.26 -20.36 -54.10
N GLN A 214 37.03 -20.82 -54.32
CA GLN A 214 36.50 -21.15 -55.66
C GLN A 214 36.46 -19.93 -56.59
N ALA A 215 36.05 -18.76 -56.08
CA ALA A 215 36.06 -17.52 -56.85
C ALA A 215 37.49 -17.11 -57.27
N LYS A 216 38.47 -17.20 -56.35
CA LYS A 216 39.89 -16.95 -56.66
C LYS A 216 40.44 -17.95 -57.68
N GLU A 217 40.13 -19.24 -57.54
CA GLU A 217 40.56 -20.30 -58.44
C GLU A 217 39.98 -20.10 -59.85
N SER A 218 38.71 -19.72 -59.95
CA SER A 218 38.04 -19.34 -61.20
C SER A 218 38.71 -18.12 -61.86
N VAL A 219 38.98 -17.05 -61.10
CA VAL A 219 39.70 -15.87 -61.61
C VAL A 219 41.10 -16.22 -62.08
N MET A 220 41.87 -17.02 -61.35
CA MET A 220 43.20 -17.50 -61.78
C MET A 220 43.12 -18.35 -63.05
N ASN A 221 42.07 -19.15 -63.23
CA ASN A 221 41.87 -19.92 -64.44
C ASN A 221 41.49 -19.03 -65.64
N MET A 222 40.63 -18.02 -65.43
CA MET A 222 40.32 -17.02 -66.46
C MET A 222 41.55 -16.19 -66.84
N GLN A 223 42.40 -15.82 -65.89
CA GLN A 223 43.68 -15.15 -66.14
C GLN A 223 44.60 -16.03 -67.01
N ARG A 224 44.78 -17.30 -66.66
CA ARG A 224 45.59 -18.26 -67.45
C ARG A 224 45.05 -18.45 -68.87
N ILE A 225 43.73 -18.53 -69.04
CA ILE A 225 43.09 -18.65 -70.36
C ILE A 225 43.25 -17.35 -71.16
N HIS A 226 43.14 -16.18 -70.52
CA HIS A 226 43.39 -14.88 -71.15
C HIS A 226 44.85 -14.74 -71.60
N GLU A 227 45.82 -15.08 -70.74
CA GLU A 227 47.25 -15.10 -71.07
C GLU A 227 47.55 -16.02 -72.27
N PHE A 228 46.96 -17.23 -72.28
CA PHE A 228 47.10 -18.18 -73.38
C PHE A 228 46.48 -17.65 -74.69
N ALA A 229 45.25 -17.13 -74.65
CA ALA A 229 44.61 -16.52 -75.81
C ALA A 229 45.38 -15.28 -76.33
N GLN A 230 45.92 -14.48 -75.41
CA GLN A 230 46.76 -13.32 -75.75
C GLN A 230 48.07 -13.76 -76.42
N SER A 231 48.70 -14.85 -75.96
CA SER A 231 49.88 -15.42 -76.61
C SER A 231 49.59 -15.95 -78.02
N GLN A 232 48.45 -16.63 -78.24
CA GLN A 232 48.02 -17.05 -79.58
C GLN A 232 47.73 -15.86 -80.49
N LEU A 233 47.12 -14.79 -79.98
CA LEU A 233 46.90 -13.56 -80.76
C LEU A 233 48.20 -12.85 -81.14
N PHE A 234 49.23 -12.89 -80.29
CA PHE A 234 50.57 -12.42 -80.65
C PHE A 234 51.25 -13.32 -81.70
N GLU A 235 51.13 -14.64 -81.58
CA GLU A 235 51.71 -15.60 -82.53
C GLU A 235 51.06 -15.50 -83.92
N LEU A 236 49.72 -15.53 -83.99
CA LEU A 236 48.97 -15.33 -85.24
C LEU A 236 49.25 -13.95 -85.87
N ARG A 237 49.44 -12.92 -85.04
CA ARG A 237 49.86 -11.60 -85.51
C ARG A 237 51.27 -11.62 -86.10
N ALA A 238 52.23 -12.26 -85.45
CA ALA A 238 53.59 -12.39 -85.95
C ALA A 238 53.61 -13.16 -87.28
N GLN A 239 52.90 -14.28 -87.38
CA GLN A 239 52.72 -15.04 -88.62
C GLN A 239 52.07 -14.20 -89.73
N SER A 240 51.06 -13.38 -89.40
CA SER A 240 50.41 -12.49 -90.38
C SER A 240 51.31 -11.33 -90.83
N GLU A 241 52.13 -10.77 -89.94
CA GLU A 241 53.13 -9.75 -90.26
C GLU A 241 54.29 -10.35 -91.09
N GLU A 242 54.70 -11.59 -90.82
CA GLU A 242 55.67 -12.37 -91.62
C GLU A 242 55.12 -12.72 -93.02
N GLU A 243 53.92 -13.28 -93.13
CA GLU A 243 53.25 -13.52 -94.42
C GLU A 243 53.14 -12.23 -95.24
N ARG A 244 52.80 -11.12 -94.59
CA ARG A 244 52.69 -9.82 -95.25
C ARG A 244 54.05 -9.31 -95.74
N ALA A 245 55.12 -9.51 -94.96
CA ALA A 245 56.47 -9.18 -95.39
C ALA A 245 56.93 -10.06 -96.56
N ALA A 246 56.65 -11.38 -96.53
CA ALA A 246 56.94 -12.30 -97.61
C ALA A 246 56.20 -11.94 -98.91
N LYS A 247 54.89 -11.69 -98.83
CA LYS A 247 54.06 -11.26 -99.97
C LYS A 247 54.48 -9.89 -100.52
N GLN A 248 54.95 -8.97 -99.67
CA GLN A 248 55.53 -7.71 -100.11
C GLN A 248 56.88 -7.91 -100.83
N ALA A 249 57.72 -8.83 -100.35
CA ALA A 249 58.98 -9.16 -101.02
C ALA A 249 58.75 -9.84 -102.37
N GLU A 250 57.78 -10.75 -102.46
CA GLU A 250 57.34 -11.37 -103.71
C GLU A 250 56.81 -10.32 -104.70
N LEU A 251 55.95 -9.40 -104.24
CA LEU A 251 55.44 -8.31 -105.06
C LEU A 251 56.55 -7.38 -105.56
N ASN A 252 57.57 -7.10 -104.74
CA ASN A 252 58.75 -6.34 -105.17
C ASN A 252 59.55 -7.09 -106.24
N LEU A 253 59.79 -8.39 -106.09
CA LEU A 253 60.48 -9.22 -107.09
C LEU A 253 59.71 -9.32 -108.41
N LEU A 254 58.38 -9.43 -108.35
CA LEU A 254 57.51 -9.39 -109.52
C LEU A 254 57.50 -8.01 -110.18
N MET A 255 57.58 -6.93 -109.41
CA MET A 255 57.74 -5.56 -109.94
C MET A 255 59.09 -5.41 -110.66
N ASP A 256 60.19 -5.85 -110.05
CA ASP A 256 61.52 -5.89 -110.69
C ASP A 256 61.52 -6.73 -111.98
N GLU A 257 60.77 -7.84 -112.01
CA GLU A 257 60.64 -8.68 -113.21
C GLU A 257 59.74 -8.04 -114.28
N VAL A 258 58.67 -7.34 -113.90
CA VAL A 258 57.86 -6.53 -114.80
C VAL A 258 58.67 -5.38 -115.39
N GLU A 259 59.51 -4.68 -114.62
CA GLU A 259 60.42 -3.65 -115.15
C GLU A 259 61.46 -4.24 -116.11
N ARG A 260 62.03 -5.41 -115.79
CA ARG A 260 62.92 -6.17 -116.70
C ARG A 260 62.19 -6.67 -117.96
N ALA A 261 60.90 -7.00 -117.88
CA ALA A 261 60.08 -7.38 -119.03
C ALA A 261 59.71 -6.16 -119.89
N GLN A 262 59.36 -5.02 -119.27
CA GLN A 262 59.05 -3.76 -119.97
C GLN A 262 60.28 -3.20 -120.69
N THR A 263 61.46 -3.21 -120.06
CA THR A 263 62.71 -2.76 -120.69
C THR A 263 63.12 -3.66 -121.88
N ARG A 264 62.93 -4.98 -121.78
CA ARG A 264 63.04 -5.93 -122.91
C ARG A 264 61.98 -5.68 -123.99
N LEU A 265 60.73 -5.42 -123.62
CA LEU A 265 59.67 -5.09 -124.59
C LEU A 265 60.04 -3.83 -125.37
N GLN A 266 60.50 -2.78 -124.70
CA GLN A 266 60.96 -1.56 -125.35
C GLN A 266 62.22 -1.74 -126.21
N SER A 267 63.10 -2.72 -125.94
CA SER A 267 64.22 -3.03 -126.86
C SER A 267 63.70 -3.75 -128.10
N ILE A 268 62.86 -4.78 -127.92
CA ILE A 268 62.21 -5.55 -128.99
C ILE A 268 61.31 -4.65 -129.85
N GLU A 269 60.65 -3.64 -129.29
CA GLU A 269 59.85 -2.68 -130.08
C GLU A 269 60.71 -1.75 -130.94
N ARG A 270 61.89 -1.34 -130.46
CA ARG A 270 62.88 -0.60 -131.28
C ARG A 270 63.42 -1.50 -132.39
N GLU A 271 63.81 -2.73 -132.06
CA GLU A 271 64.26 -3.74 -133.04
C GLU A 271 63.17 -4.06 -134.07
N LYS A 272 61.90 -4.19 -133.65
CA LYS A 272 60.73 -4.37 -134.52
C LYS A 272 60.47 -3.16 -135.41
N GLY A 273 60.80 -1.94 -134.96
CA GLY A 273 60.82 -0.75 -135.81
C GLY A 273 61.84 -0.87 -136.95
N VAL A 274 63.08 -1.26 -136.61
CA VAL A 274 64.15 -1.51 -137.59
C VAL A 274 63.78 -2.66 -138.53
N LEU A 275 63.33 -3.80 -138.00
CA LEU A 275 62.92 -4.97 -138.77
C LEU A 275 61.70 -4.70 -139.66
N ARG A 276 60.74 -3.84 -139.27
CA ARG A 276 59.67 -3.40 -140.18
C ARG A 276 60.20 -2.57 -141.34
N SER A 277 61.18 -1.70 -141.11
CA SER A 277 61.82 -0.94 -142.20
C SER A 277 62.59 -1.86 -143.17
N GLN A 278 63.14 -2.98 -142.68
CA GLN A 278 63.78 -4.00 -143.51
C GLN A 278 62.77 -4.91 -144.23
N LEU A 279 61.69 -5.33 -143.57
CA LEU A 279 60.70 -6.25 -144.14
C LEU A 279 59.82 -5.59 -145.22
N GLN A 280 59.72 -4.25 -145.24
CA GLN A 280 59.18 -3.50 -146.37
C GLN A 280 60.06 -3.61 -147.64
N SER A 281 61.29 -4.15 -147.56
CA SER A 281 62.21 -4.35 -148.69
C SER A 281 62.41 -5.81 -149.13
N VAL A 282 61.75 -6.78 -148.48
CA VAL A 282 61.95 -8.23 -148.72
C VAL A 282 60.60 -8.98 -148.74
N ASN A 283 59.65 -8.52 -149.55
CA ASN A 283 58.28 -9.07 -149.64
C ASN A 283 57.91 -9.47 -151.07
N GLU A 284 58.59 -10.48 -151.63
CA GLU A 284 58.11 -11.27 -152.77
C GLU A 284 58.44 -12.76 -152.53
N GLU A 285 57.51 -13.64 -152.96
CA GLU A 285 57.55 -15.12 -153.01
C GLU A 285 57.70 -15.90 -151.66
N SER A 286 57.05 -17.05 -151.33
CA SER A 286 55.84 -17.86 -151.69
C SER A 286 56.19 -19.38 -151.55
N LEU A 287 55.29 -20.41 -151.51
CA LEU A 287 54.02 -20.71 -150.81
C LEU A 287 53.62 -22.21 -151.09
N SER A 288 52.63 -22.79 -150.39
CA SER A 288 51.87 -24.06 -150.65
C SER A 288 52.57 -25.41 -150.27
N LYS A 289 52.02 -26.66 -150.25
CA LYS A 289 50.71 -27.39 -150.46
C LYS A 289 50.92 -28.88 -149.93
N GLN A 290 50.11 -29.97 -149.97
CA GLN A 290 48.71 -30.47 -150.16
C GLN A 290 48.72 -31.97 -149.65
N GLY A 291 47.69 -32.75 -149.30
CA GLY A 291 46.22 -32.59 -149.07
C GLY A 291 45.45 -33.96 -149.19
N ASP A 292 44.12 -33.91 -149.07
CA ASP A 292 43.10 -34.87 -149.58
C ASP A 292 42.78 -36.22 -148.85
N HIS A 293 41.75 -36.93 -149.33
CA HIS A 293 40.69 -37.66 -148.55
C HIS A 293 40.01 -38.79 -149.38
N TRP A 294 39.23 -39.73 -148.77
CA TRP A 294 37.87 -40.17 -149.23
C TRP A 294 37.21 -41.31 -148.39
N ASP A 295 35.89 -41.43 -148.60
CA ASP A 295 34.88 -42.44 -148.21
C ASP A 295 34.37 -42.47 -146.75
N SER A 296 33.05 -42.48 -146.57
CA SER A 296 32.40 -42.21 -145.27
C SER A 296 30.88 -42.55 -145.15
N SER A 297 30.18 -43.01 -146.20
CA SER A 297 28.69 -43.00 -146.19
C SER A 297 28.05 -44.15 -145.40
N ASP A 298 28.30 -45.41 -145.79
CA ASP A 298 27.52 -46.56 -145.29
C ASP A 298 27.77 -46.89 -143.80
N VAL A 299 28.94 -46.48 -143.27
CA VAL A 299 29.27 -46.57 -141.84
C VAL A 299 28.29 -45.74 -141.00
N LEU A 300 27.83 -44.58 -141.52
CA LEU A 300 26.92 -43.69 -140.81
C LEU A 300 25.52 -44.32 -140.65
N GLN A 301 25.01 -44.99 -141.68
CA GLN A 301 23.68 -45.62 -141.65
C GLN A 301 23.61 -46.76 -140.62
N SER A 302 24.65 -47.62 -140.58
CA SER A 302 24.75 -48.69 -139.57
C SER A 302 24.97 -48.13 -138.16
N SER A 303 25.79 -47.08 -138.03
CA SER A 303 25.99 -46.37 -136.76
C SER A 303 24.70 -45.71 -136.24
N LEU A 304 23.84 -45.20 -137.12
CA LEU A 304 22.57 -44.57 -136.75
C LEU A 304 21.61 -45.58 -136.12
N ASN A 305 21.34 -46.70 -136.79
CA ASN A 305 20.44 -47.74 -136.26
C ASN A 305 20.96 -48.32 -134.93
N ALA A 306 22.27 -48.48 -134.78
CA ALA A 306 22.88 -48.90 -133.52
C ALA A 306 22.69 -47.87 -132.40
N LYS A 307 22.81 -46.57 -132.71
CA LYS A 307 22.55 -45.47 -131.77
C LYS A 307 21.06 -45.35 -131.41
N GLU A 308 20.14 -45.50 -132.36
CA GLU A 308 18.70 -45.47 -132.10
C GLU A 308 18.27 -46.60 -131.16
N LYS A 309 18.80 -47.82 -131.35
CA LYS A 309 18.60 -48.90 -130.38
C LYS A 309 19.19 -48.55 -129.01
N MET A 310 20.44 -48.08 -128.96
CA MET A 310 21.09 -47.70 -127.71
C MET A 310 20.35 -46.57 -126.97
N ILE A 311 19.74 -45.63 -127.70
CA ILE A 311 18.86 -44.58 -127.16
C ILE A 311 17.56 -45.19 -126.62
N SER A 312 16.96 -46.18 -127.30
CA SER A 312 15.79 -46.89 -126.78
C SER A 312 16.10 -47.67 -125.50
N ASP A 313 17.23 -48.38 -125.46
CA ASP A 313 17.67 -49.15 -124.29
C ASP A 313 18.00 -48.19 -123.11
N LEU A 314 18.71 -47.09 -123.37
CA LEU A 314 18.99 -46.03 -122.37
C LEU A 314 17.73 -45.31 -121.89
N ASN A 315 16.75 -45.04 -122.75
CA ASN A 315 15.48 -44.43 -122.35
C ASN A 315 14.65 -45.38 -121.46
N MET A 316 14.71 -46.69 -121.71
CA MET A 316 14.07 -47.70 -120.86
C MET A 316 14.78 -47.81 -119.50
N GLU A 317 16.11 -47.74 -119.47
CA GLU A 317 16.90 -47.69 -118.23
C GLU A 317 16.64 -46.40 -117.44
N LEU A 318 16.59 -45.23 -118.11
CA LEU A 318 16.21 -43.95 -117.51
C LEU A 318 14.82 -44.03 -116.89
N HIS A 319 13.82 -44.53 -117.62
CA HIS A 319 12.45 -44.64 -117.11
C HIS A 319 12.35 -45.62 -115.94
N GLN A 320 13.11 -46.72 -115.97
CA GLN A 320 13.20 -47.64 -114.83
C GLN A 320 13.89 -46.99 -113.61
N MET A 321 14.89 -46.14 -113.81
CA MET A 321 15.48 -45.31 -112.75
C MET A 321 14.52 -44.22 -112.24
N GLU A 322 13.72 -43.60 -113.09
CA GLU A 322 12.66 -42.68 -112.65
C GLU A 322 11.59 -43.39 -111.81
N ILE A 323 11.20 -44.62 -112.18
CA ILE A 323 10.24 -45.45 -111.44
C ILE A 323 10.79 -45.91 -110.08
N THR A 324 12.09 -46.24 -109.99
CA THR A 324 12.72 -46.58 -108.70
C THR A 324 12.93 -45.36 -107.82
N LEU A 325 13.49 -44.26 -108.34
CA LEU A 325 13.66 -43.00 -107.61
C LEU A 325 12.33 -42.38 -107.15
N SER A 326 11.26 -42.52 -107.93
CA SER A 326 9.92 -42.05 -107.50
C SER A 326 9.33 -42.93 -106.39
N LYS A 327 9.51 -44.26 -106.45
CA LYS A 327 9.16 -45.16 -105.34
C LYS A 327 9.96 -44.90 -104.08
N GLU A 328 11.26 -44.67 -104.18
CA GLU A 328 12.12 -44.32 -103.04
C GLU A 328 11.70 -42.98 -102.42
N ARG A 329 11.42 -41.97 -103.24
CA ARG A 329 10.86 -40.69 -102.77
C ARG A 329 9.49 -40.84 -102.11
N GLU A 330 8.62 -41.70 -102.63
CA GLU A 330 7.32 -41.97 -102.00
C GLU A 330 7.46 -42.75 -100.68
N GLN A 331 8.38 -43.72 -100.61
CA GLN A 331 8.72 -44.44 -99.38
C GLN A 331 9.28 -43.48 -98.33
N GLN A 332 10.28 -42.66 -98.67
CA GLN A 332 10.83 -41.62 -97.80
C GLN A 332 9.77 -40.60 -97.36
N MET A 333 8.88 -40.14 -98.26
CA MET A 333 7.74 -39.30 -97.85
C MET A 333 6.77 -40.05 -96.92
N SER A 334 6.56 -41.35 -97.09
CA SER A 334 5.74 -42.15 -96.18
C SER A 334 6.38 -42.26 -94.79
N GLU A 335 7.71 -42.36 -94.73
CA GLU A 335 8.47 -42.45 -93.47
C GLU A 335 8.53 -41.09 -92.77
N ILE A 336 8.80 -40.01 -93.49
CA ILE A 336 8.71 -38.64 -92.98
C ILE A 336 7.30 -38.35 -92.45
N ARG A 337 6.23 -38.79 -93.13
CA ARG A 337 4.85 -38.67 -92.64
C ARG A 337 4.62 -39.48 -91.35
N LYS A 338 5.11 -40.72 -91.26
CA LYS A 338 5.02 -41.56 -90.03
C LYS A 338 5.81 -40.94 -88.87
N LEU A 339 7.03 -40.46 -89.12
CA LEU A 339 7.89 -39.83 -88.12
C LEU A 339 7.30 -38.49 -87.64
N ASN A 340 6.74 -37.67 -88.53
CA ASN A 340 6.04 -36.45 -88.13
C ASN A 340 4.75 -36.74 -87.35
N ALA A 341 4.00 -37.78 -87.70
CA ALA A 341 2.81 -38.19 -86.93
C ALA A 341 3.21 -38.67 -85.51
N LEU A 342 4.25 -39.49 -85.40
CA LEU A 342 4.81 -39.92 -84.11
C LEU A 342 5.38 -38.73 -83.32
N LEU A 343 6.04 -37.77 -83.96
CA LEU A 343 6.54 -36.57 -83.30
C LEU A 343 5.40 -35.75 -82.71
N ILE A 344 4.34 -35.49 -83.48
CA ILE A 344 3.13 -34.80 -83.01
C ILE A 344 2.48 -35.56 -81.84
N GLU A 345 2.35 -36.89 -81.93
CA GLU A 345 1.83 -37.72 -80.84
C GLU A 345 2.67 -37.55 -79.55
N LYS A 346 4.01 -37.63 -79.65
CA LYS A 346 4.91 -37.45 -78.51
C LYS A 346 4.92 -36.01 -77.98
N ASP A 347 4.80 -35.00 -78.83
CA ASP A 347 4.67 -33.61 -78.40
C ASP A 347 3.33 -33.35 -77.69
N THR A 348 2.22 -33.92 -78.17
CA THR A 348 0.94 -33.86 -77.44
C THR A 348 0.99 -34.56 -76.09
N ALA A 349 1.57 -35.76 -76.03
CA ALA A 349 1.75 -36.49 -74.77
C ALA A 349 2.71 -35.77 -73.81
N LEU A 350 3.79 -35.15 -74.31
CA LEU A 350 4.69 -34.32 -73.52
C LEU A 350 4.00 -33.04 -73.02
N MET A 351 3.12 -32.43 -73.81
CA MET A 351 2.35 -31.25 -73.39
C MET A 351 1.33 -31.61 -72.32
N GLU A 352 0.65 -32.75 -72.45
CA GLU A 352 -0.31 -33.26 -71.47
C GLU A 352 0.38 -33.69 -70.16
N ILE A 353 1.51 -34.42 -70.24
CA ILE A 353 2.32 -34.77 -69.05
C ILE A 353 2.92 -33.51 -68.39
N LYS A 354 3.36 -32.51 -69.15
CA LYS A 354 3.82 -31.22 -68.59
C LYS A 354 2.69 -30.47 -67.90
N LYS A 355 1.48 -30.50 -68.46
CA LYS A 355 0.28 -29.91 -67.85
C LYS A 355 -0.07 -30.63 -66.54
N GLU A 356 -0.14 -31.97 -66.55
CA GLU A 356 -0.32 -32.75 -65.32
C GLU A 356 0.75 -32.43 -64.27
N LEU A 357 2.02 -32.28 -64.67
CA LEU A 357 3.13 -31.96 -63.77
C LEU A 357 3.05 -30.54 -63.18
N GLN A 358 2.39 -29.61 -63.88
CA GLN A 358 2.11 -28.26 -63.37
C GLN A 358 0.81 -28.19 -62.53
N GLU A 359 -0.20 -29.01 -62.84
CA GLU A 359 -1.46 -29.10 -62.10
C GLU A 359 -1.34 -29.96 -60.82
N ARG A 360 -0.35 -30.87 -60.75
CA ARG A 360 0.00 -31.59 -59.52
C ARG A 360 0.54 -30.59 -58.48
N PRO A 361 -0.08 -30.48 -57.28
CA PRO A 361 0.41 -29.60 -56.25
C PRO A 361 1.85 -29.96 -55.87
N THR A 362 2.71 -28.95 -55.79
CA THR A 362 4.14 -29.12 -55.54
C THR A 362 4.37 -29.83 -54.20
N VAL A 363 5.46 -30.58 -54.04
CA VAL A 363 5.77 -31.32 -52.80
C VAL A 363 5.65 -30.41 -51.57
N LYS A 364 6.19 -29.18 -51.65
CA LYS A 364 6.02 -28.15 -50.62
C LYS A 364 4.56 -27.86 -50.31
N VAL A 365 3.70 -27.59 -51.30
CA VAL A 365 2.27 -27.33 -51.09
C VAL A 365 1.55 -28.53 -50.45
N ILE A 366 1.90 -29.77 -50.81
CA ILE A 366 1.35 -30.97 -50.17
C ILE A 366 1.83 -31.08 -48.70
N GLU A 367 3.08 -30.73 -48.45
CA GLU A 367 3.72 -30.79 -47.13
C GLU A 367 3.23 -29.67 -46.21
N ASP A 368 3.10 -28.45 -46.71
CA ASP A 368 2.51 -27.28 -46.04
C ASP A 368 1.03 -27.55 -45.71
N LEU A 369 0.25 -28.12 -46.64
CA LEU A 369 -1.13 -28.54 -46.36
C LEU A 369 -1.20 -29.67 -45.31
N ARG A 370 -0.26 -30.63 -45.33
CA ARG A 370 -0.17 -31.68 -44.31
C ARG A 370 0.20 -31.13 -42.93
N LYS A 371 1.14 -30.18 -42.87
CA LYS A 371 1.52 -29.45 -41.64
C LYS A 371 0.33 -28.63 -41.13
N GLN A 372 -0.33 -27.86 -42.00
CA GLN A 372 -1.52 -27.08 -41.66
C GLN A 372 -2.68 -27.97 -41.17
N ILE A 373 -2.88 -29.15 -41.75
CA ILE A 373 -3.85 -30.15 -41.26
C ILE A 373 -3.44 -30.71 -39.90
N LYS A 374 -2.17 -31.10 -39.68
CA LYS A 374 -1.66 -31.55 -38.37
C LYS A 374 -1.88 -30.47 -37.30
N ILE A 375 -1.54 -29.21 -37.60
CA ILE A 375 -1.70 -28.06 -36.70
C ILE A 375 -3.18 -27.82 -36.40
N LEU A 376 -4.05 -27.79 -37.41
CA LEU A 376 -5.50 -27.63 -37.22
C LEU A 376 -6.13 -28.80 -36.43
N GLN A 377 -5.66 -30.02 -36.64
CA GLN A 377 -6.11 -31.20 -35.91
C GLN A 377 -5.67 -31.14 -34.43
N ALA A 378 -4.42 -30.74 -34.17
CA ALA A 378 -3.92 -30.62 -32.80
C ALA A 378 -4.56 -29.44 -32.04
N VAL A 379 -4.72 -28.28 -32.69
CA VAL A 379 -5.41 -27.09 -32.15
C VAL A 379 -6.92 -27.33 -31.98
N GLY A 380 -7.53 -28.13 -32.85
CA GLY A 380 -8.97 -28.43 -32.80
C GLY A 380 -9.38 -29.55 -31.84
N TYR A 381 -8.48 -30.49 -31.52
CA TYR A 381 -8.79 -31.69 -30.73
C TYR A 381 -7.93 -31.92 -29.49
N ASN A 382 -6.86 -31.13 -29.25
CA ASN A 382 -5.98 -31.23 -28.07
C ASN A 382 -5.49 -32.67 -27.75
N SER A 383 -5.28 -33.49 -28.78
CA SER A 383 -5.10 -34.95 -28.66
C SER A 383 -4.06 -35.49 -29.65
N ILE A 384 -2.85 -34.93 -29.64
CA ILE A 384 -1.65 -35.49 -30.29
C ILE A 384 -0.51 -35.52 -29.26
N GLU A 385 0.17 -36.66 -29.17
CA GLU A 385 1.27 -36.90 -28.23
C GLU A 385 2.54 -36.10 -28.63
N SER A 386 3.38 -35.77 -27.65
CA SER A 386 4.41 -34.73 -27.81
C SER A 386 5.46 -35.01 -28.89
N GLU A 387 5.72 -36.28 -29.19
CA GLU A 387 6.78 -36.70 -30.13
C GLU A 387 6.38 -36.49 -31.61
N ASP A 388 5.08 -36.52 -31.92
CA ASP A 388 4.57 -36.39 -33.30
C ASP A 388 4.38 -34.91 -33.74
N TRP A 389 4.70 -33.97 -32.84
CA TRP A 389 4.71 -32.52 -33.04
C TRP A 389 6.07 -31.99 -33.51
N GLU A 390 7.18 -32.44 -32.91
CA GLU A 390 8.52 -31.95 -33.27
C GLU A 390 8.84 -32.28 -34.73
N LEU A 391 8.54 -33.51 -35.16
CA LEU A 391 8.65 -33.98 -36.55
C LEU A 391 7.78 -33.23 -37.58
N ALA A 392 6.83 -32.39 -37.15
CA ALA A 392 5.99 -31.59 -38.05
C ALA A 392 6.49 -30.14 -38.23
N THR A 393 7.30 -29.63 -37.30
CA THR A 393 7.56 -28.19 -37.11
C THR A 393 8.99 -27.76 -37.46
N ASP A 394 9.71 -28.62 -38.20
CA ASP A 394 11.11 -28.47 -38.59
C ASP A 394 11.33 -27.37 -39.67
N GLY A 395 11.17 -26.11 -39.26
CA GLY A 395 11.36 -24.92 -40.08
C GLY A 395 11.22 -23.63 -39.26
N GLU A 396 12.33 -22.92 -39.05
CA GLU A 396 12.48 -21.87 -38.03
C GLU A 396 11.39 -20.77 -38.06
N GLU A 397 11.02 -20.29 -39.25
CA GLU A 397 10.03 -19.21 -39.39
C GLU A 397 8.61 -19.66 -39.05
N MET A 398 8.23 -20.90 -39.38
CA MET A 398 6.92 -21.45 -39.01
C MET A 398 6.89 -21.83 -37.52
N SER A 399 7.92 -22.50 -37.01
CA SER A 399 8.04 -22.85 -35.59
C SER A 399 7.88 -21.63 -34.67
N LYS A 400 8.42 -20.47 -35.08
CA LYS A 400 8.27 -19.20 -34.34
C LYS A 400 6.87 -18.58 -34.42
N LEU A 401 6.15 -18.77 -35.52
CA LEU A 401 4.75 -18.34 -35.64
C LEU A 401 3.80 -19.30 -34.91
N GLU A 402 4.06 -20.60 -34.98
CA GLU A 402 3.30 -21.68 -34.35
C GLU A 402 3.41 -21.62 -32.82
N THR A 403 4.62 -21.41 -32.28
CA THR A 403 4.81 -21.19 -30.84
C THR A 403 4.09 -19.92 -30.35
N LEU A 404 4.10 -18.82 -31.11
CA LEU A 404 3.33 -17.61 -30.80
C LEU A 404 1.80 -17.82 -30.89
N LEU A 405 1.33 -18.68 -31.79
CA LEU A 405 -0.08 -19.06 -31.90
C LEU A 405 -0.51 -20.00 -30.76
N LEU A 406 0.34 -20.94 -30.35
CA LEU A 406 0.10 -21.84 -29.23
C LEU A 406 0.13 -21.11 -27.88
N ASP A 407 1.06 -20.17 -27.68
CA ASP A 407 1.09 -19.31 -26.48
C ASP A 407 -0.16 -18.42 -26.42
N LYS A 408 -0.53 -17.78 -27.55
CA LYS A 408 -1.80 -17.05 -27.64
C LYS A 408 -3.02 -17.93 -27.37
N ASN A 409 -3.05 -19.16 -27.88
CA ASN A 409 -4.20 -20.04 -27.68
C ASN A 409 -4.29 -20.47 -26.21
N LYS A 410 -3.22 -20.99 -25.61
CA LYS A 410 -3.15 -21.33 -24.18
C LYS A 410 -3.47 -20.13 -23.29
N LYS A 411 -3.03 -18.93 -23.66
CA LYS A 411 -3.38 -17.69 -22.95
C LYS A 411 -4.85 -17.33 -23.10
N MET A 412 -5.45 -17.46 -24.29
CA MET A 412 -6.89 -17.25 -24.48
C MET A 412 -7.72 -18.33 -23.74
N GLU A 413 -7.31 -19.59 -23.72
CA GLU A 413 -7.92 -20.64 -22.90
C GLU A 413 -7.83 -20.32 -21.40
N HIS A 414 -6.69 -19.79 -20.94
CA HIS A 414 -6.51 -19.35 -19.55
C HIS A 414 -7.36 -18.12 -19.20
N GLU A 415 -7.46 -17.13 -20.09
CA GLU A 415 -8.32 -15.97 -19.92
C GLU A 415 -9.81 -16.37 -19.97
N LEU A 416 -10.21 -17.28 -20.85
CA LEU A 416 -11.57 -17.81 -20.97
C LEU A 416 -11.95 -18.66 -19.75
N THR A 417 -11.05 -19.48 -19.22
CA THR A 417 -11.28 -20.23 -17.97
C THR A 417 -11.31 -19.31 -16.75
N GLN A 418 -10.43 -18.31 -16.64
CA GLN A 418 -10.56 -17.26 -15.61
C GLN A 418 -11.89 -16.51 -15.71
N LEU A 419 -12.35 -16.16 -16.91
CA LEU A 419 -13.63 -15.48 -17.12
C LEU A 419 -14.82 -16.38 -16.76
N LYS A 420 -14.77 -17.68 -17.07
CA LYS A 420 -15.77 -18.67 -16.61
C LYS A 420 -15.83 -18.75 -15.09
N VAL A 421 -14.69 -18.80 -14.39
CA VAL A 421 -14.65 -18.79 -12.91
C VAL A 421 -15.22 -17.48 -12.36
N LYS A 422 -14.80 -16.33 -12.88
CA LYS A 422 -15.35 -15.01 -12.49
C LYS A 422 -16.86 -14.91 -12.75
N ILE A 423 -17.37 -15.50 -13.83
CA ILE A 423 -18.81 -15.57 -14.11
C ILE A 423 -19.51 -16.46 -13.08
N SER A 424 -18.97 -17.63 -12.72
CA SER A 424 -19.58 -18.49 -11.68
C SER A 424 -19.57 -17.82 -10.30
N GLU A 425 -18.48 -17.14 -9.93
CA GLU A 425 -18.38 -16.35 -8.69
C GLU A 425 -19.41 -15.22 -8.65
N LYS A 426 -19.60 -14.50 -9.76
CA LYS A 426 -20.62 -13.45 -9.87
C LYS A 426 -22.03 -14.02 -9.88
N SER A 427 -22.25 -15.20 -10.46
CA SER A 427 -23.55 -15.89 -10.43
C SER A 427 -23.92 -16.33 -9.02
N SER A 428 -22.99 -16.92 -8.25
CA SER A 428 -23.27 -17.32 -6.86
C SER A 428 -23.43 -16.11 -5.92
N LEU A 429 -22.69 -15.02 -6.15
CA LEU A 429 -22.91 -13.77 -5.42
C LEU A 429 -24.26 -13.12 -5.75
N LEU A 430 -24.72 -13.23 -7.01
CA LEU A 430 -26.04 -12.78 -7.42
C LEU A 430 -27.13 -13.62 -6.73
N GLU A 431 -27.04 -14.95 -6.81
CA GLU A 431 -27.99 -15.89 -6.18
C GLU A 431 -28.12 -15.66 -4.66
N VAL A 432 -26.99 -15.47 -3.96
CA VAL A 432 -26.98 -15.12 -2.52
C VAL A 432 -27.61 -13.74 -2.26
N SER A 433 -27.40 -12.77 -3.16
CA SER A 433 -28.03 -11.45 -3.05
C SER A 433 -29.54 -11.50 -3.33
N GLU A 434 -29.99 -12.27 -4.31
CA GLU A 434 -31.40 -12.47 -4.64
C GLU A 434 -32.13 -13.24 -3.54
N SER A 435 -31.51 -14.26 -2.97
CA SER A 435 -31.98 -14.95 -1.76
C SER A 435 -32.18 -13.98 -0.59
N LYS A 436 -31.19 -13.12 -0.32
CA LYS A 436 -31.26 -12.11 0.74
C LYS A 436 -32.29 -11.01 0.47
N ILE A 437 -32.52 -10.65 -0.80
CA ILE A 437 -33.62 -9.78 -1.22
C ILE A 437 -34.96 -10.46 -0.95
N GLY A 438 -35.09 -11.76 -1.24
CA GLY A 438 -36.26 -12.57 -0.90
C GLY A 438 -36.55 -12.60 0.60
N GLU A 439 -35.54 -12.80 1.46
CA GLU A 439 -35.69 -12.68 2.92
C GLU A 439 -36.16 -11.30 3.36
N LEU A 440 -35.61 -10.23 2.79
CA LEU A 440 -35.98 -8.86 3.13
C LEU A 440 -37.41 -8.54 2.68
N ILE A 441 -37.82 -9.01 1.51
CA ILE A 441 -39.21 -8.92 1.03
C ILE A 441 -40.16 -9.72 1.94
N ALA A 442 -39.76 -10.89 2.44
CA ALA A 442 -40.55 -11.66 3.40
C ALA A 442 -40.70 -10.89 4.74
N LYS A 443 -39.60 -10.33 5.28
CA LYS A 443 -39.60 -9.52 6.51
C LYS A 443 -40.42 -8.23 6.36
N VAL A 444 -40.38 -7.56 5.20
CA VAL A 444 -41.22 -6.39 4.90
C VAL A 444 -42.70 -6.79 4.83
N ASN A 445 -43.05 -7.91 4.21
CA ASN A 445 -44.44 -8.41 4.19
C ASN A 445 -44.95 -8.81 5.59
N GLU A 446 -44.10 -9.36 6.44
CA GLU A 446 -44.42 -9.66 7.85
C GLU A 446 -44.62 -8.37 8.65
N GLN A 447 -43.71 -7.40 8.51
CA GLN A 447 -43.83 -6.08 9.14
C GLN A 447 -45.09 -5.33 8.67
N GLN A 448 -45.43 -5.38 7.38
CA GLN A 448 -46.66 -4.76 6.87
C GLN A 448 -47.91 -5.40 7.47
N LYS A 449 -47.96 -6.75 7.58
CA LYS A 449 -49.05 -7.46 8.26
C LYS A 449 -49.13 -7.13 9.75
N LEU A 450 -48.00 -6.94 10.41
CA LEU A 450 -47.95 -6.50 11.81
C LEU A 450 -48.42 -5.05 11.97
N ILE A 451 -48.01 -4.15 11.06
CA ILE A 451 -48.45 -2.76 11.02
C ILE A 451 -49.98 -2.71 10.86
N SER A 452 -50.56 -3.41 9.89
CA SER A 452 -52.02 -3.38 9.71
C SER A 452 -52.80 -4.01 10.89
N LYS A 453 -52.23 -4.99 11.61
CA LYS A 453 -52.80 -5.45 12.89
C LYS A 453 -52.73 -4.37 13.98
N LEU A 454 -51.61 -3.66 14.09
CA LEU A 454 -51.45 -2.56 15.04
C LEU A 454 -52.33 -1.35 14.68
N GLU A 455 -52.57 -1.10 13.39
CA GLU A 455 -53.52 -0.09 12.90
C GLU A 455 -54.97 -0.49 13.25
N ASP A 456 -55.37 -1.75 13.03
CA ASP A 456 -56.65 -2.30 13.50
C ASP A 456 -56.80 -2.20 15.03
N ASP A 457 -55.76 -2.50 15.80
CA ASP A 457 -55.80 -2.47 17.26
C ASP A 457 -55.78 -1.03 17.82
N ILE A 458 -55.09 -0.10 17.16
CA ILE A 458 -55.19 1.35 17.45
C ILE A 458 -56.59 1.86 17.10
N LEU A 459 -57.18 1.45 15.97
CA LEU A 459 -58.55 1.78 15.60
C LEU A 459 -59.59 1.27 16.62
N LYS A 460 -59.36 0.11 17.23
CA LYS A 460 -60.17 -0.39 18.37
C LYS A 460 -59.97 0.49 19.61
N GLY A 461 -58.72 0.77 19.97
CA GLY A 461 -58.36 1.52 21.17
C GLY A 461 -58.76 3.01 21.16
N TYR A 462 -58.79 3.66 19.99
CA TYR A 462 -59.11 5.10 19.88
C TYR A 462 -60.55 5.45 20.28
N ASN A 463 -61.44 4.44 20.31
CA ASN A 463 -62.83 4.58 20.80
C ASN A 463 -62.95 4.76 22.32
N SER A 464 -61.84 4.72 23.08
CA SER A 464 -61.81 4.77 24.56
C SER A 464 -61.05 5.99 25.10
N SER A 465 -61.15 7.14 24.44
CA SER A 465 -60.30 8.32 24.65
C SER A 465 -60.77 9.27 25.79
N GLU A 466 -61.19 8.73 26.94
CA GLU A 466 -61.81 9.50 28.04
C GLU A 466 -61.07 9.42 29.40
N TRP A 467 -59.74 9.25 29.42
CA TRP A 467 -59.00 9.14 30.70
C TRP A 467 -57.68 9.95 30.74
N LYS A 468 -57.80 11.28 30.84
CA LYS A 468 -56.66 12.20 31.01
C LYS A 468 -56.95 13.21 32.13
N GLY A 469 -56.65 12.84 33.38
CA GLY A 469 -57.00 13.72 34.52
C GLY A 469 -56.34 13.47 35.89
N SER A 470 -55.83 12.27 36.22
CA SER A 470 -55.35 11.99 37.59
C SER A 470 -54.21 10.96 37.64
N LEU A 471 -52.96 11.41 37.44
CA LEU A 471 -51.75 10.60 37.70
C LEU A 471 -50.52 11.50 37.92
N LEU A 472 -50.52 12.28 39.01
CA LEU A 472 -49.39 13.14 39.41
C LEU A 472 -49.18 13.17 40.94
N ASN A 473 -49.63 12.12 41.63
CA ASN A 473 -49.28 11.83 43.01
C ASN A 473 -49.20 10.30 43.16
N ASP A 474 -48.30 9.87 44.04
CA ASP A 474 -48.00 8.50 44.47
C ASP A 474 -46.89 7.75 43.69
N TRP A 475 -45.64 8.01 44.09
CA TRP A 475 -44.41 7.35 43.64
C TRP A 475 -43.40 7.30 44.81
N ASP A 476 -43.71 6.53 45.87
CA ASP A 476 -42.69 6.11 46.84
C ASP A 476 -43.04 4.80 47.59
N MET A 477 -42.01 4.10 48.07
CA MET A 477 -42.03 2.99 49.06
C MET A 477 -42.96 1.76 48.84
N ASN A 478 -42.44 0.72 48.15
CA ASN A 478 -41.97 -0.52 48.80
C ASN A 478 -41.76 -1.70 47.82
N ASP A 479 -40.65 -2.43 47.99
CA ASP A 479 -40.46 -3.82 47.53
C ASP A 479 -39.59 -4.58 48.53
N MET A 480 -40.17 -5.62 49.17
CA MET A 480 -39.51 -6.79 49.78
C MET A 480 -40.54 -7.61 50.59
N GLY A 481 -40.71 -8.91 50.29
CA GLY A 481 -41.10 -9.92 51.30
C GLY A 481 -42.37 -10.77 51.11
N THR A 482 -42.18 -12.00 50.63
CA THR A 482 -42.75 -13.29 51.13
C THR A 482 -44.28 -13.57 51.22
N ASN A 483 -44.66 -14.61 50.46
CA ASN A 483 -45.53 -15.78 50.77
C ASN A 483 -47.07 -15.71 51.04
N GLU A 484 -47.73 -16.65 50.34
CA GLU A 484 -48.84 -17.56 50.77
C GLU A 484 -50.33 -17.11 50.81
N THR A 485 -51.06 -17.60 49.78
CA THR A 485 -52.40 -18.24 49.80
C THR A 485 -53.56 -17.68 50.62
N SER A 486 -54.63 -17.26 49.92
CA SER A 486 -55.99 -17.82 50.14
C SER A 486 -56.91 -17.59 48.93
N GLU A 487 -58.08 -18.23 48.90
CA GLU A 487 -59.06 -18.17 47.80
C GLU A 487 -60.24 -17.21 48.07
N GLY A 488 -60.72 -16.57 46.99
CA GLY A 488 -62.15 -16.26 46.79
C GLY A 488 -62.77 -15.02 47.45
N THR A 489 -63.22 -14.06 46.62
CA THR A 489 -64.65 -13.65 46.46
C THR A 489 -64.78 -12.52 45.42
N ASP A 490 -65.92 -12.48 44.73
CA ASP A 490 -66.32 -11.68 43.56
C ASP A 490 -65.72 -10.28 43.26
N GLN A 491 -65.24 -10.17 42.03
CA GLN A 491 -65.64 -9.18 41.00
C GLN A 491 -66.06 -7.76 41.45
N ARG A 492 -65.11 -6.81 41.44
CA ARG A 492 -65.32 -5.49 40.76
C ARG A 492 -64.09 -4.61 40.47
N TYR A 493 -62.86 -5.11 40.65
CA TYR A 493 -61.63 -4.41 40.26
C TYR A 493 -60.71 -5.37 39.49
N VAL A 494 -60.71 -5.29 38.16
CA VAL A 494 -59.85 -6.14 37.28
C VAL A 494 -59.28 -5.35 36.08
N SER A 495 -60.06 -4.43 35.48
CA SER A 495 -59.65 -3.72 34.26
C SER A 495 -58.39 -2.87 34.42
N THR A 496 -58.31 -2.04 35.48
CA THR A 496 -57.23 -1.06 35.68
C THR A 496 -55.84 -1.69 35.75
N ASP A 497 -55.72 -2.81 36.46
CA ASP A 497 -54.42 -3.44 36.76
C ASP A 497 -53.84 -4.14 35.52
N GLN A 498 -54.72 -4.73 34.70
CA GLN A 498 -54.35 -5.32 33.42
C GLN A 498 -53.91 -4.25 32.40
N ASP A 499 -54.53 -3.07 32.40
CA ASP A 499 -54.13 -1.95 31.54
C ASP A 499 -52.83 -1.26 32.00
N GLN A 500 -52.58 -1.14 33.32
CA GLN A 500 -51.27 -0.70 33.82
C GLN A 500 -50.16 -1.70 33.48
N SER A 501 -50.42 -3.00 33.65
CA SER A 501 -49.52 -4.08 33.19
C SER A 501 -49.26 -4.01 31.68
N SER A 502 -50.30 -3.71 30.88
CA SER A 502 -50.19 -3.50 29.42
C SER A 502 -49.33 -2.28 29.07
N MET A 503 -49.56 -1.14 29.73
CA MET A 503 -48.79 0.09 29.49
C MET A 503 -47.32 -0.07 29.86
N LEU A 504 -47.01 -0.73 30.98
CA LEU A 504 -45.64 -1.07 31.37
C LEU A 504 -44.97 -2.02 30.37
N LYS A 505 -45.70 -3.01 29.83
CA LYS A 505 -45.21 -3.87 28.73
C LYS A 505 -44.94 -3.08 27.46
N VAL A 506 -45.79 -2.12 27.09
CA VAL A 506 -45.56 -1.22 25.94
C VAL A 506 -44.31 -0.35 26.16
N ILE A 507 -44.12 0.23 27.35
CA ILE A 507 -42.94 1.05 27.68
C ILE A 507 -41.66 0.20 27.66
N CYS A 508 -41.68 -1.00 28.23
CA CYS A 508 -40.55 -1.95 28.14
C CYS A 508 -40.25 -2.33 26.68
N ASN A 509 -41.25 -2.66 25.88
CA ASN A 509 -41.08 -2.97 24.46
C ASN A 509 -40.52 -1.77 23.66
N GLN A 510 -40.94 -0.53 23.96
CA GLN A 510 -40.37 0.66 23.36
C GLN A 510 -38.90 0.86 23.76
N ARG A 511 -38.60 0.82 25.07
CA ARG A 511 -37.24 0.89 25.62
C ARG A 511 -36.30 -0.14 24.98
N ASP A 512 -36.76 -1.37 24.85
CA ASP A 512 -35.93 -2.46 24.35
C ASP A 512 -35.82 -2.43 22.81
N ARG A 513 -36.81 -1.88 22.10
CA ARG A 513 -36.68 -1.51 20.68
C ARG A 513 -35.69 -0.37 20.46
N PHE A 514 -35.62 0.62 21.35
CA PHE A 514 -34.58 1.65 21.33
C PHE A 514 -33.18 1.07 21.64
N ARG A 515 -33.06 0.14 22.61
CA ARG A 515 -31.80 -0.57 22.88
C ARG A 515 -31.34 -1.46 21.72
N THR A 516 -32.25 -2.03 20.94
CA THR A 516 -31.89 -2.79 19.74
C THR A 516 -31.39 -1.85 18.64
N ARG A 517 -32.10 -0.75 18.37
CA ARG A 517 -31.63 0.30 17.43
C ARG A 517 -30.28 0.91 17.82
N LEU A 518 -30.03 1.09 19.13
CA LEU A 518 -28.74 1.58 19.61
C LEU A 518 -27.61 0.60 19.28
N ARG A 519 -27.82 -0.70 19.54
CA ARG A 519 -26.84 -1.75 19.19
C ARG A 519 -26.64 -1.88 17.67
N GLU A 520 -27.71 -1.84 16.88
CA GLU A 520 -27.65 -1.82 15.42
C GLU A 520 -26.77 -0.64 14.92
N ALA A 521 -26.97 0.57 15.46
CA ALA A 521 -26.16 1.73 15.13
C ALA A 521 -24.71 1.64 15.63
N GLU A 522 -24.47 1.04 16.81
CA GLU A 522 -23.13 0.78 17.34
C GLU A 522 -22.36 -0.24 16.47
N GLU A 523 -23.04 -1.27 15.97
CA GLU A 523 -22.50 -2.25 15.02
C GLU A 523 -22.21 -1.62 13.64
N GLU A 524 -23.12 -0.80 13.10
CA GLU A 524 -22.85 -0.02 11.87
C GLU A 524 -21.64 0.91 12.03
N VAL A 525 -21.54 1.63 13.16
CA VAL A 525 -20.39 2.49 13.47
C VAL A 525 -19.09 1.68 13.62
N LYS A 526 -19.15 0.44 14.13
CA LYS A 526 -18.00 -0.47 14.19
C LYS A 526 -17.57 -0.91 12.78
N LEU A 527 -18.50 -1.38 11.97
CA LEU A 527 -18.25 -1.81 10.58
C LEU A 527 -17.72 -0.66 9.70
N LEU A 528 -18.21 0.57 9.88
CA LEU A 528 -17.70 1.75 9.20
C LEU A 528 -16.26 2.09 9.61
N LYS A 529 -15.91 1.95 10.91
CA LYS A 529 -14.52 2.12 11.38
C LYS A 529 -13.58 1.06 10.83
N GLU A 530 -14.01 -0.20 10.81
CA GLU A 530 -13.25 -1.32 10.21
C GLU A 530 -13.02 -1.08 8.71
N LYS A 531 -14.05 -0.65 7.97
CA LYS A 531 -13.93 -0.28 6.55
C LYS A 531 -13.01 0.92 6.31
N ILE A 532 -13.03 1.93 7.18
CA ILE A 532 -12.11 3.08 7.11
C ILE A 532 -10.66 2.61 7.32
N SER A 533 -10.40 1.71 8.29
CA SER A 533 -9.06 1.14 8.50
C SER A 533 -8.55 0.43 7.24
N LEU A 534 -9.34 -0.49 6.68
CA LEU A 534 -8.96 -1.24 5.48
C LEU A 534 -8.66 -0.32 4.28
N LEU A 535 -9.43 0.75 4.09
CA LEU A 535 -9.19 1.75 3.04
C LEU A 535 -7.95 2.62 3.31
N MET A 536 -7.59 2.86 4.58
CA MET A 536 -6.33 3.53 4.94
C MET A 536 -5.12 2.62 4.68
N ASP A 537 -5.22 1.34 5.01
CA ASP A 537 -4.17 0.34 4.76
C ASP A 537 -3.94 0.14 3.25
N GLU A 538 -5.01 0.07 2.44
CA GLU A 538 -4.94 -0.01 0.98
C GLU A 538 -4.35 1.26 0.35
N LEU A 539 -4.68 2.45 0.89
CA LEU A 539 -4.11 3.72 0.46
C LEU A 539 -2.63 3.84 0.81
N GLU A 540 -2.19 3.40 1.99
CA GLU A 540 -0.78 3.36 2.37
C GLU A 540 0.01 2.37 1.52
N LYS A 541 -0.52 1.16 1.29
CA LYS A 541 0.07 0.17 0.38
C LYS A 541 0.24 0.74 -1.04
N THR A 542 -0.82 1.32 -1.61
CA THR A 542 -0.81 1.94 -2.94
C THR A 542 0.21 3.09 -3.01
N LYS A 543 0.29 3.92 -1.97
CA LYS A 543 1.30 4.99 -1.85
C LYS A 543 2.73 4.42 -1.81
N ALA A 544 2.98 3.35 -1.06
CA ALA A 544 4.28 2.70 -0.98
C ALA A 544 4.68 2.07 -2.32
N ASP A 545 3.75 1.41 -3.01
CA ASP A 545 4.02 0.81 -4.33
C ASP A 545 4.21 1.88 -5.42
N ASN A 546 3.55 3.05 -5.33
CA ASN A 546 3.83 4.21 -6.18
C ASN A 546 5.25 4.78 -5.96
N VAL A 547 5.75 4.81 -4.72
CA VAL A 547 7.15 5.21 -4.42
C VAL A 547 8.15 4.20 -4.98
N LYS A 548 7.86 2.89 -4.89
CA LYS A 548 8.68 1.84 -5.52
C LYS A 548 8.67 1.94 -7.05
N LEU A 549 7.52 2.26 -7.65
CA LEU A 549 7.39 2.49 -9.09
C LEU A 549 8.21 3.71 -9.53
N TYR A 550 8.15 4.82 -8.79
CA TYR A 550 9.01 5.98 -9.05
C TYR A 550 10.50 5.62 -8.99
N GLY A 551 10.92 4.88 -7.96
CA GLY A 551 12.30 4.38 -7.84
C GLY A 551 12.73 3.47 -9.00
N LYS A 552 11.83 2.61 -9.51
CA LYS A 552 12.09 1.77 -10.70
C LYS A 552 12.18 2.58 -11.99
N ILE A 553 11.28 3.55 -12.18
CA ILE A 553 11.30 4.47 -13.34
C ILE A 553 12.62 5.24 -13.34
N ARG A 554 13.01 5.82 -12.19
CA ARG A 554 14.29 6.50 -12.03
C ARG A 554 15.48 5.59 -12.32
N TYR A 555 15.52 4.37 -11.78
CA TYR A 555 16.61 3.42 -12.05
C TYR A 555 16.75 3.09 -13.55
N VAL A 556 15.62 2.93 -14.27
CA VAL A 556 15.63 2.71 -15.73
C VAL A 556 16.01 3.97 -16.50
N GLN A 557 15.60 5.16 -16.05
CA GLN A 557 16.04 6.45 -16.60
C GLN A 557 17.54 6.65 -16.43
N ASP A 558 18.08 6.47 -15.21
CA ASP A 558 19.50 6.60 -14.91
C ASP A 558 20.35 5.59 -15.72
N TYR A 559 19.92 4.31 -15.80
CA TYR A 559 20.59 3.28 -16.60
C TYR A 559 20.52 3.51 -18.12
N SER A 560 19.40 4.04 -18.64
CA SER A 560 19.30 4.44 -20.05
C SER A 560 20.12 5.70 -20.36
N HIS A 561 20.26 6.63 -19.41
CA HIS A 561 21.18 7.75 -19.50
C HIS A 561 22.64 7.29 -19.51
N GLU A 562 23.02 6.34 -18.66
CA GLU A 562 24.37 5.75 -18.64
C GLU A 562 24.72 5.11 -19.99
N LYS A 563 23.77 4.38 -20.59
CA LYS A 563 23.92 3.82 -21.96
C LYS A 563 24.06 4.89 -23.06
N LEU A 564 23.52 6.10 -22.85
CA LEU A 564 23.64 7.24 -23.78
C LEU A 564 24.92 8.07 -23.57
N ILE A 565 25.48 8.11 -22.36
CA ILE A 565 26.70 8.88 -22.03
C ILE A 565 27.93 8.39 -22.84
N SER A 566 27.93 7.13 -23.29
CA SER A 566 28.93 6.56 -24.19
C SER A 566 28.93 7.11 -25.63
N ARG A 567 28.06 8.09 -25.99
CA ARG A 567 28.02 8.71 -27.34
C ARG A 567 27.92 10.25 -27.34
N GLY A 568 28.81 10.91 -26.60
CA GLY A 568 29.15 12.34 -26.84
C GLY A 568 28.32 13.38 -26.07
N PRO A 569 28.65 14.68 -26.22
CA PRO A 569 28.13 15.73 -25.35
C PRO A 569 26.67 16.12 -25.65
N LYS A 570 25.94 16.44 -24.58
CA LYS A 570 24.49 16.72 -24.58
C LYS A 570 24.12 17.99 -25.38
N LYS A 571 22.99 17.92 -26.09
CA LYS A 571 22.02 19.03 -26.11
C LYS A 571 20.90 18.70 -25.12
N TYR A 572 20.40 19.72 -24.41
CA TYR A 572 19.15 19.59 -23.68
C TYR A 572 18.00 19.55 -24.69
N ALA A 573 17.13 18.56 -24.56
CA ALA A 573 15.75 18.63 -25.01
C ALA A 573 14.90 18.88 -23.75
N GLU A 574 14.11 19.94 -23.74
CA GLU A 574 13.02 20.09 -22.77
C GLU A 574 11.82 19.32 -23.33
N ASP A 575 11.32 18.32 -22.61
CA ASP A 575 10.08 17.60 -22.98
C ASP A 575 8.87 18.48 -22.63
N ILE A 576 8.38 19.21 -23.62
CA ILE A 576 7.25 20.15 -23.52
C ILE A 576 5.90 19.40 -23.50
N GLU A 577 5.73 18.44 -22.58
CA GLU A 577 4.46 17.70 -22.42
C GLU A 577 4.10 17.29 -20.98
N SER A 578 4.93 17.61 -19.97
CA SER A 578 4.75 17.16 -18.57
C SER A 578 3.74 17.97 -17.73
N GLY A 579 3.01 18.90 -18.34
CA GLY A 579 2.23 19.97 -17.69
C GLY A 579 1.06 19.56 -16.78
N PHE A 580 0.72 18.28 -16.68
CA PHE A 580 -0.29 17.76 -15.72
C PHE A 580 0.21 16.58 -14.87
N GLY A 581 1.34 15.95 -15.24
CA GLY A 581 1.97 14.88 -14.45
C GLY A 581 2.88 15.40 -13.34
N SER A 582 3.48 16.59 -13.55
CA SER A 582 4.51 17.19 -12.71
C SER A 582 4.19 17.22 -11.21
N ASP A 583 2.96 17.56 -10.80
CA ASP A 583 2.60 17.67 -9.38
C ASP A 583 2.54 16.31 -8.67
N VAL A 584 2.02 15.28 -9.36
CA VAL A 584 1.93 13.92 -8.83
C VAL A 584 3.32 13.29 -8.78
N GLU A 585 4.11 13.47 -9.84
CA GLU A 585 5.50 13.02 -9.88
C GLU A 585 6.34 13.73 -8.82
N SER A 586 6.28 15.07 -8.71
CA SER A 586 7.03 15.85 -7.71
C SER A 586 6.68 15.45 -6.27
N LYS A 587 5.41 15.07 -6.01
CA LYS A 587 4.97 14.56 -4.71
C LYS A 587 5.62 13.21 -4.39
N TYR A 588 5.64 12.26 -5.33
CA TYR A 588 6.27 10.95 -5.10
C TYR A 588 7.80 11.01 -5.12
N LYS A 589 8.38 11.85 -5.99
CA LYS A 589 9.81 12.22 -5.99
C LYS A 589 10.24 12.74 -4.64
N LYS A 590 9.53 13.72 -4.08
CA LYS A 590 9.86 14.25 -2.76
C LYS A 590 9.78 13.18 -1.66
N ILE A 591 8.74 12.34 -1.68
CA ILE A 591 8.63 11.24 -0.71
C ILE A 591 9.81 10.25 -0.85
N TYR A 592 10.22 9.94 -2.06
CA TYR A 592 11.39 9.08 -2.36
C TYR A 592 12.71 9.73 -1.92
N GLU A 593 12.91 11.03 -2.16
CA GLU A 593 14.09 11.79 -1.74
C GLU A 593 14.15 12.00 -0.21
N ASP A 594 13.01 12.21 0.46
CA ASP A 594 12.90 12.31 1.92
C ASP A 594 13.16 10.95 2.62
N ASP A 595 12.87 9.82 1.96
CA ASP A 595 13.05 8.45 2.49
C ASP A 595 14.49 7.91 2.27
N ILE A 596 15.10 8.23 1.12
CA ILE A 596 16.48 7.84 0.81
C ILE A 596 17.52 8.71 1.54
N ASN A 597 17.18 9.94 1.93
CA ASN A 597 18.14 10.83 2.58
C ASN A 597 18.31 10.49 4.09
N PRO A 598 19.47 9.93 4.52
CA PRO A 598 19.67 9.50 5.90
C PRO A 598 19.63 10.68 6.89
N PHE A 599 19.98 11.90 6.44
CA PHE A 599 19.90 13.10 7.28
C PHE A 599 18.47 13.62 7.44
N ALA A 600 17.58 13.40 6.46
CA ALA A 600 16.16 13.72 6.59
C ALA A 600 15.49 12.77 7.60
N ALA A 601 15.76 11.46 7.48
CA ALA A 601 15.32 10.45 8.44
C ALA A 601 15.85 10.71 9.85
N PHE A 602 17.14 11.05 9.99
CA PHE A 602 17.76 11.41 11.28
C PHE A 602 17.15 12.69 11.88
N SER A 603 17.04 13.78 11.11
CA SER A 603 16.43 15.04 11.54
C SER A 603 14.96 14.88 11.97
N LYS A 604 14.22 13.99 11.32
CA LYS A 604 12.85 13.62 11.73
C LYS A 604 12.88 12.88 13.08
N LYS A 605 13.69 11.83 13.19
CA LYS A 605 13.85 11.03 14.42
C LYS A 605 14.29 11.87 15.63
N GLU A 606 15.21 12.81 15.44
CA GLU A 606 15.67 13.73 16.48
C GLU A 606 14.55 14.66 16.96
N ARG A 607 13.77 15.26 16.04
CA ARG A 607 12.62 16.10 16.38
C ARG A 607 11.52 15.32 17.10
N ASP A 608 11.27 14.09 16.67
CA ASP A 608 10.29 13.20 17.32
C ASP A 608 10.77 12.76 18.71
N GLN A 609 12.08 12.55 18.90
CA GLN A 609 12.68 12.28 20.21
C GLN A 609 12.58 13.49 21.15
N ARG A 610 13.01 14.69 20.73
CA ARG A 610 12.84 15.91 21.53
C ARG A 610 11.37 16.16 21.89
N TYR A 611 10.43 15.87 20.98
CA TYR A 611 8.99 15.96 21.26
C TYR A 611 8.48 14.89 22.25
N ARG A 612 9.13 13.73 22.34
CA ARG A 612 8.88 12.74 23.40
C ARG A 612 9.41 13.21 24.76
N GLU A 613 10.58 13.84 24.79
CA GLU A 613 11.27 14.33 25.99
C GLU A 613 10.62 15.56 26.66
N LEU A 614 9.84 16.38 25.92
CA LEU A 614 9.09 17.51 26.49
C LEU A 614 8.14 17.10 27.62
N GLY A 615 7.92 17.98 28.61
CA GLY A 615 6.92 17.78 29.66
C GLY A 615 5.48 17.91 29.13
N ILE A 616 4.49 17.34 29.83
CA ILE A 616 3.08 17.38 29.41
C ILE A 616 2.59 18.83 29.22
N ARG A 617 3.01 19.75 30.11
CA ARG A 617 2.69 21.19 30.00
C ARG A 617 3.29 21.83 28.75
N ASP A 618 4.52 21.45 28.41
CA ASP A 618 5.23 21.99 27.25
C ASP A 618 4.65 21.44 25.95
N LYS A 619 4.22 20.17 25.92
CA LYS A 619 3.48 19.60 24.78
C LYS A 619 2.15 20.30 24.57
N ILE A 620 1.41 20.62 25.62
CA ILE A 620 0.16 21.42 25.53
C ILE A 620 0.49 22.81 24.99
N THR A 621 1.46 23.52 25.57
CA THR A 621 1.87 24.86 25.16
C THR A 621 2.35 24.90 23.70
N LEU A 622 3.14 23.91 23.28
CA LEU A 622 3.69 23.81 21.92
C LEU A 622 2.66 23.33 20.90
N THR A 623 1.66 22.53 21.31
CA THR A 623 0.51 22.16 20.46
C THR A 623 -0.43 23.35 20.27
N SER A 624 -0.79 24.05 21.35
CA SER A 624 -1.57 25.29 21.30
C SER A 624 -0.83 26.36 20.47
N GLY A 625 0.46 26.56 20.69
CA GLY A 625 1.29 27.47 19.89
C GLY A 625 1.27 27.11 18.40
N ARG A 626 1.47 25.83 18.04
CA ARG A 626 1.37 25.37 16.64
C ARG A 626 -0.03 25.55 16.06
N PHE A 627 -1.09 25.34 16.83
CA PHE A 627 -2.47 25.55 16.38
C PHE A 627 -2.75 27.03 16.10
N LEU A 628 -2.38 27.91 17.04
CA LEU A 628 -2.63 29.36 16.94
C LEU A 628 -1.76 30.04 15.87
N LEU A 629 -0.49 29.64 15.69
CA LEU A 629 0.38 30.19 14.63
C LEU A 629 0.12 29.55 13.26
N GLY A 630 -0.11 28.23 13.21
CA GLY A 630 -0.25 27.46 11.97
C GLY A 630 -1.54 27.78 11.21
N ASN A 631 -2.65 27.98 11.92
CA ASN A 631 -3.93 28.30 11.28
C ASN A 631 -4.08 29.81 11.03
N LYS A 632 -4.21 30.20 9.75
CA LYS A 632 -4.45 31.61 9.36
C LYS A 632 -5.69 32.22 10.03
N TYR A 633 -6.75 31.44 10.23
CA TYR A 633 -7.99 31.91 10.86
C TYR A 633 -7.84 32.11 12.38
N ALA A 634 -7.01 31.31 13.05
CA ALA A 634 -6.75 31.46 14.49
C ALA A 634 -6.00 32.76 14.78
N ARG A 635 -4.99 33.11 13.98
CA ARG A 635 -4.28 34.40 14.09
C ARG A 635 -5.22 35.60 13.93
N THR A 636 -6.07 35.58 12.90
CA THR A 636 -7.07 36.62 12.67
C THR A 636 -8.08 36.72 13.81
N PHE A 637 -8.53 35.59 14.36
CA PHE A 637 -9.44 35.55 15.51
C PHE A 637 -8.83 36.17 16.77
N ILE A 638 -7.59 35.80 17.14
CA ILE A 638 -6.89 36.38 18.30
C ILE A 638 -6.73 37.91 18.16
N PHE A 639 -6.37 38.37 16.96
CA PHE A 639 -6.20 39.79 16.68
C PHE A 639 -7.49 40.59 16.91
N PHE A 640 -8.61 40.16 16.34
CA PHE A 640 -9.91 40.80 16.56
C PHE A 640 -10.44 40.62 17.99
N TYR A 641 -10.19 39.49 18.64
CA TYR A 641 -10.54 39.26 20.04
C TYR A 641 -9.81 40.25 20.97
N SER A 642 -8.50 40.45 20.76
CA SER A 642 -7.71 41.42 21.51
C SER A 642 -8.24 42.85 21.30
N ILE A 643 -8.51 43.25 20.06
CA ILE A 643 -9.09 44.57 19.74
C ILE A 643 -10.47 44.75 20.39
N GLY A 644 -11.34 43.73 20.31
CA GLY A 644 -12.66 43.75 20.95
C GLY A 644 -12.57 43.90 22.48
N LEU A 645 -11.62 43.24 23.13
CA LEU A 645 -11.38 43.35 24.57
C LEU A 645 -10.88 44.76 24.94
N HIS A 646 -9.95 45.34 24.17
CA HIS A 646 -9.49 46.72 24.39
C HIS A 646 -10.64 47.73 24.20
N LEU A 647 -11.48 47.57 23.17
CA LEU A 647 -12.67 48.41 22.95
C LEU A 647 -13.70 48.27 24.10
N LEU A 648 -13.89 47.07 24.64
CA LEU A 648 -14.78 46.83 25.78
C LEU A 648 -14.26 47.52 27.05
N VAL A 649 -12.95 47.43 27.33
CA VAL A 649 -12.32 48.14 28.45
C VAL A 649 -12.44 49.66 28.28
N PHE A 650 -12.17 50.19 27.09
CA PHE A 650 -12.36 51.61 26.78
C PHE A 650 -13.82 52.06 26.95
N ALA A 651 -14.79 51.27 26.48
CA ALA A 651 -16.21 51.57 26.64
C ALA A 651 -16.65 51.56 28.11
N CYS A 652 -16.10 50.64 28.92
CA CYS A 652 -16.38 50.57 30.35
C CYS A 652 -15.80 51.77 31.10
N LEU A 653 -14.54 52.14 30.83
CA LEU A 653 -13.90 53.34 31.38
C LEU A 653 -14.62 54.63 30.93
N TYR A 654 -15.04 54.71 29.66
CA TYR A 654 -15.84 55.83 29.15
C TYR A 654 -17.19 55.93 29.84
N ARG A 655 -17.88 54.81 30.11
CA ARG A 655 -19.12 54.83 30.91
C ARG A 655 -18.88 55.26 32.35
N MET A 656 -17.81 54.82 33.01
CA MET A 656 -17.45 55.29 34.36
C MET A 656 -17.15 56.81 34.38
N SER A 657 -16.44 57.31 33.37
CA SER A 657 -16.16 58.74 33.20
C SER A 657 -17.46 59.55 32.95
N ALA A 658 -18.36 59.07 32.09
CA ALA A 658 -19.65 59.71 31.86
C ALA A 658 -20.55 59.70 33.10
N LEU A 659 -20.58 58.60 33.86
CA LEU A 659 -21.37 58.48 35.09
C LEU A 659 -20.83 59.34 36.24
N SER A 660 -19.51 59.47 36.38
CA SER A 660 -18.91 60.41 37.36
C SER A 660 -19.20 61.87 36.99
N TYR A 661 -19.07 62.25 35.72
CA TYR A 661 -19.43 63.59 35.24
C TYR A 661 -20.92 63.93 35.39
N ILE A 662 -21.82 62.94 35.32
CA ILE A 662 -23.25 63.11 35.62
C ILE A 662 -23.51 63.21 37.14
N ARG A 663 -22.81 62.40 37.96
CA ARG A 663 -22.92 62.45 39.43
C ARG A 663 -22.47 63.79 40.01
N GLU A 664 -21.46 64.42 39.40
CA GLU A 664 -20.97 65.75 39.80
C GLU A 664 -21.93 66.90 39.41
N ARG A 665 -22.95 66.61 38.59
CA ARG A 665 -23.97 67.57 38.15
C ARG A 665 -25.33 67.40 38.82
N ASN A 666 -25.73 66.16 39.14
CA ASN A 666 -26.99 65.82 39.77
C ASN A 666 -26.76 65.17 41.14
N GLY A 667 -26.69 65.99 42.19
CA GLY A 667 -26.44 65.56 43.56
C GLY A 667 -27.68 64.99 44.27
N GLU A 668 -28.11 63.78 43.91
CA GLU A 668 -29.09 63.01 44.67
C GLU A 668 -28.52 61.63 45.07
N GLU A 669 -28.58 61.31 46.36
CA GLU A 669 -28.13 60.02 46.90
C GLU A 669 -29.32 59.11 47.22
N PHE A 670 -29.50 58.03 46.45
CA PHE A 670 -29.96 56.73 46.96
C PHE A 670 -29.67 55.59 45.95
N LEU A 671 -29.72 54.34 46.41
CA LEU A 671 -29.73 53.11 45.58
C LEU A 671 -28.52 52.85 44.63
N THR A 672 -27.28 53.18 45.02
CA THR A 672 -26.08 52.84 44.20
C THR A 672 -24.95 52.08 44.92
N LEU A 673 -25.06 51.80 46.23
CA LEU A 673 -23.99 51.16 47.00
C LEU A 673 -23.75 49.69 46.62
N ASP A 674 -24.75 48.80 46.69
CA ASP A 674 -24.61 47.36 46.34
C ASP A 674 -24.01 47.14 44.95
N ALA A 675 -24.47 47.93 43.96
CA ALA A 675 -23.99 47.84 42.59
C ALA A 675 -22.52 48.26 42.44
N LEU A 676 -22.08 49.28 43.20
CA LEU A 676 -20.68 49.71 43.24
C LEU A 676 -19.79 48.73 44.01
N GLU A 677 -20.30 48.09 45.07
CA GLU A 677 -19.52 47.10 45.82
C GLU A 677 -19.33 45.81 45.00
N TYR A 678 -20.38 45.29 44.36
CA TYR A 678 -20.26 44.17 43.41
C TYR A 678 -19.33 44.49 42.24
N LEU A 679 -19.45 45.69 41.63
CA LEU A 679 -18.57 46.09 40.53
C LEU A 679 -17.12 46.28 40.99
N THR A 680 -16.85 46.83 42.17
CA THR A 680 -15.47 47.00 42.66
C THR A 680 -14.84 45.69 43.14
N VAL A 681 -15.61 44.73 43.66
CA VAL A 681 -15.13 43.36 43.93
C VAL A 681 -14.82 42.61 42.63
N ALA A 682 -15.70 42.72 41.62
CA ALA A 682 -15.45 42.18 40.28
C ALA A 682 -14.21 42.83 39.63
N TRP A 683 -14.11 44.16 39.68
CA TRP A 683 -12.98 44.92 39.12
C TRP A 683 -11.67 44.63 39.85
N ARG A 684 -11.67 44.38 41.18
CA ARG A 684 -10.49 43.89 41.90
C ARG A 684 -10.09 42.47 41.48
N ARG A 685 -11.05 41.56 41.25
CA ARG A 685 -10.77 40.22 40.71
C ARG A 685 -10.21 40.28 39.30
N GLU A 686 -10.81 41.09 38.42
CA GLU A 686 -10.33 41.22 37.03
C GLU A 686 -9.05 42.05 36.93
N GLN A 687 -8.80 43.03 37.80
CA GLN A 687 -7.48 43.65 37.92
C GLN A 687 -6.43 42.64 38.41
N LEU A 688 -6.77 41.71 39.31
CA LEU A 688 -5.86 40.62 39.68
C LEU A 688 -5.55 39.70 38.49
N ILE A 689 -6.55 39.34 37.68
CA ILE A 689 -6.36 38.55 36.46
C ILE A 689 -5.54 39.34 35.42
N ALA A 690 -5.84 40.62 35.21
CA ALA A 690 -5.11 41.50 34.30
C ALA A 690 -3.68 41.76 34.77
N LEU A 691 -3.42 41.90 36.08
CA LEU A 691 -2.08 42.00 36.64
C LEU A 691 -1.33 40.67 36.56
N VAL A 692 -2.00 39.52 36.68
CA VAL A 692 -1.39 38.20 36.44
C VAL A 692 -1.06 38.03 34.95
N LEU A 693 -1.91 38.49 34.02
CA LEU A 693 -1.65 38.44 32.57
C LEU A 693 -0.60 39.47 32.13
N MET A 694 -0.58 40.67 32.72
CA MET A 694 0.48 41.66 32.52
C MET A 694 1.80 41.18 33.14
N SER A 695 1.75 40.50 34.29
CA SER A 695 2.92 39.86 34.90
C SER A 695 3.42 38.67 34.07
N MET A 696 2.54 37.82 33.53
CA MET A 696 2.90 36.74 32.61
C MET A 696 3.46 37.26 31.28
N THR A 697 2.92 38.35 30.72
CA THR A 697 3.47 38.96 29.50
C THR A 697 4.76 39.74 29.76
N TRP A 698 4.91 40.39 30.92
CA TRP A 698 6.20 40.92 31.38
C TRP A 698 7.21 39.81 31.66
N LYS A 699 6.79 38.66 32.18
CA LYS A 699 7.64 37.50 32.43
C LYS A 699 8.07 36.83 31.13
N LEU A 700 7.17 36.67 30.16
CA LEU A 700 7.51 36.24 28.80
C LEU A 700 8.42 37.25 28.09
N ARG A 701 8.20 38.57 28.27
CA ARG A 701 9.09 39.62 27.75
C ARG A 701 10.46 39.57 28.42
N TRP A 702 10.51 39.42 29.74
CA TRP A 702 11.73 39.29 30.53
C TRP A 702 12.49 38.01 30.15
N ASP A 703 11.83 36.88 30.00
CA ASP A 703 12.45 35.61 29.65
C ASP A 703 12.91 35.60 28.18
N ALA A 704 12.19 36.28 27.27
CA ALA A 704 12.65 36.55 25.91
C ALA A 704 13.84 37.54 25.88
N GLN A 705 13.86 38.52 26.79
CA GLN A 705 14.95 39.50 26.90
C GLN A 705 16.19 38.92 27.61
N CYS A 706 16.01 37.96 28.51
CA CYS A 706 17.06 37.08 29.03
C CYS A 706 17.55 36.11 27.96
N ALA A 707 16.68 35.56 27.11
CA ALA A 707 17.10 34.74 25.98
C ALA A 707 17.92 35.55 24.96
N LEU A 708 17.49 36.79 24.64
CA LEU A 708 18.28 37.73 23.85
C LEU A 708 19.59 38.11 24.53
N SER A 709 19.60 38.35 25.84
CA SER A 709 20.83 38.62 26.61
C SER A 709 21.78 37.42 26.64
N SER A 710 21.25 36.18 26.67
CA SER A 710 22.05 34.96 26.55
C SER A 710 22.59 34.79 25.13
N VAL A 711 21.83 35.15 24.09
CA VAL A 711 22.32 35.17 22.70
C VAL A 711 23.42 36.24 22.55
N ASP A 712 23.25 37.43 23.09
CA ASP A 712 24.29 38.47 23.07
C ASP A 712 25.53 38.07 23.92
N TYR A 713 25.36 37.35 25.03
CA TYR A 713 26.47 36.78 25.82
C TYR A 713 27.20 35.64 25.08
N ILE A 714 26.47 34.79 24.36
CA ILE A 714 27.04 33.75 23.48
C ILE A 714 27.77 34.39 22.30
N MET A 715 27.22 35.45 21.69
CA MET A 715 27.87 36.22 20.63
C MET A 715 29.16 36.88 21.12
N LEU A 716 29.16 37.50 22.32
CA LEU A 716 30.37 38.05 22.95
C LEU A 716 31.40 36.94 23.23
N SER A 717 30.98 35.80 23.77
CA SER A 717 31.86 34.65 24.00
C SER A 717 32.48 34.11 22.70
N PHE A 718 31.73 34.13 21.59
CA PHE A 718 32.22 33.77 20.25
C PHE A 718 33.17 34.84 19.67
N GLU A 719 32.95 36.13 19.96
CA GLU A 719 33.75 37.23 19.42
C GLU A 719 35.06 37.45 20.21
N GLU A 720 35.14 36.99 21.46
CA GLU A 720 36.41 36.77 22.19
C GLU A 720 37.16 35.50 21.73
N SER A 721 36.44 34.44 21.32
CA SER A 721 37.01 33.14 20.92
C SER A 721 37.62 33.13 19.50
N ARG A 722 38.49 34.09 19.17
CA ARG A 722 39.07 34.25 17.82
C ARG A 722 40.22 33.29 17.49
N VAL A 723 39.89 32.02 17.23
CA VAL A 723 40.66 31.17 16.30
C VAL A 723 39.70 30.28 15.50
N ILE A 724 40.07 29.96 14.25
CA ILE A 724 39.43 29.03 13.30
C ILE A 724 38.44 29.67 12.29
N ASP A 725 38.95 29.75 11.05
CA ASP A 725 38.33 29.83 9.72
C ASP A 725 37.17 30.78 9.34
N LEU A 726 37.33 31.37 8.15
CA LEU A 726 36.54 32.48 7.61
C LEU A 726 35.86 32.11 6.28
N SER A 727 34.72 31.41 6.35
CA SER A 727 33.76 31.38 5.23
C SER A 727 32.33 31.08 5.69
N SER A 728 32.12 29.99 6.43
CA SER A 728 30.80 29.57 6.94
C SER A 728 30.26 30.51 8.02
N THR A 729 31.13 30.91 8.96
CA THR A 729 30.86 31.83 10.07
C THR A 729 30.27 33.17 9.61
N GLY A 730 30.78 33.74 8.51
CA GLY A 730 30.31 35.02 7.96
C GLY A 730 28.85 35.01 7.50
N LYS A 731 28.36 33.88 6.95
CA LYS A 731 26.94 33.74 6.55
C LYS A 731 26.01 33.68 7.76
N LEU A 732 26.37 32.88 8.77
CA LEU A 732 25.61 32.79 10.03
C LEU A 732 25.51 34.15 10.72
N ILE A 733 26.61 34.91 10.79
CA ILE A 733 26.62 36.26 11.37
C ILE A 733 25.74 37.23 10.56
N ALA A 734 25.71 37.11 9.23
CA ALA A 734 24.83 37.93 8.39
C ALA A 734 23.34 37.62 8.60
N GLU A 735 22.96 36.34 8.62
CA GLU A 735 21.56 35.92 8.87
C GLU A 735 21.09 36.28 10.29
N LEU A 736 21.95 36.12 11.30
CA LEU A 736 21.67 36.54 12.68
C LEU A 736 21.54 38.07 12.81
N ARG A 737 22.31 38.86 12.05
CA ARG A 737 22.13 40.32 11.98
C ARG A 737 20.82 40.72 11.32
N VAL A 738 20.40 40.03 10.25
CA VAL A 738 19.08 40.23 9.62
C VAL A 738 17.96 39.89 10.61
N LEU A 739 18.07 38.79 11.35
CA LEU A 739 17.12 38.43 12.42
C LEU A 739 17.06 39.47 13.55
N ARG A 740 18.20 40.06 13.94
CA ARG A 740 18.26 41.14 14.95
C ARG A 740 17.59 42.44 14.46
N ILE A 741 17.72 42.76 13.18
CA ILE A 741 17.03 43.92 12.57
C ILE A 741 15.51 43.66 12.48
N LEU A 742 15.10 42.46 12.05
CA LEU A 742 13.69 42.08 11.98
C LEU A 742 13.02 42.01 13.35
N SER A 743 13.71 41.57 14.40
CA SER A 743 13.15 41.55 15.76
C SER A 743 13.06 42.95 16.38
N LEU A 744 14.05 43.83 16.16
CA LEU A 744 13.98 45.24 16.58
C LEU A 744 12.83 45.98 15.90
N GLY A 745 12.62 45.78 14.60
CA GLY A 745 11.49 46.35 13.86
C GLY A 745 10.11 45.89 14.37
N TYR A 746 10.04 44.74 15.03
CA TYR A 746 8.81 44.18 15.63
C TYR A 746 8.57 44.63 17.09
N VAL A 747 9.45 45.47 17.65
CA VAL A 747 9.35 46.02 19.02
C VAL A 747 9.02 47.53 19.02
N GLN A 748 8.85 48.11 17.82
CA GLN A 748 8.55 49.54 17.60
C GLN A 748 7.18 49.78 16.95
N LEU A 749 6.32 48.75 16.98
CA LEU A 749 4.89 48.72 16.62
C LEU A 749 4.10 48.07 17.78
#